data_AF-A0A6J1KZT1-F1
#
_entry.id   AF-A0A6J1KZT1-F1
#
_cell.length_a   1.000
_cell.length_b   1.000
_cell.length_c   1.000
_cell.angle_alpha   90.00
_cell.angle_beta   90.00
_cell.angle_gamma   90.00
#
_symmetry.space_group_name_H-M   'P 1'
#
loop_
_entity.id
_entity.type
_entity.pdbx_description
1 polymer ?
#
loop_
_entity_poly.entity_id
_entity_poly.type
_entity_poly.pdbx_seq_one_letter_code
_entity_poly.pdbx_strand_id
1 'polypeptide(L)'
;MNMQNTTALSPSTTQGVAGGTSEGSSTAVELPVGSDNVTNDTGAGGDGAADEIAQPSSGHSNNTTNGHDVKHNGFAANNNGSNNVCAVDGENNRENNSGYSGIHLDKSNQEIIRLIGQYLHDVGLEKSVKTLMVESNCYLEHPSATKFREHVLVGDWNKADADLKDLEPLIDNGKSSTIITEMKFILLEQKYLEHLDDGNPLDALHVLRSELTPLQHNISRVHQLSSYMMCSTNHDLYQRAKWEGKGITSRALVMERLQTFMPPSVMMSPRRLRTLLQQAVELQSQDCPFHDMAWETNLQTVSLLTDHCCTTDGFPMQTIQVLTDHCDEVWFCKFSPDGLKLATGSKDSTVIIWDVDPYKLTLKNRRVLDGQAQLNVSFVSWSPDSKLILVGGTEDSHELFIWNVDDGKLVVKFSQSLDDSLACGTFSRDGNHFVCGGQKGQLYLCDLNGTLIDSWEGVRVNSVAFRADNKTILAADNHYRIRGYNFDNPRSDFDILREPHPIMTFSINSADRLALLNVSNQGLHLWDIEDKCLVRRFQGIRQSNFAIHSCFGGVNESFVASGSEDKVVYIWHLKREEPLAKLIGHTKTVNCVSWNPVYPSLLASASDDATVRIWGPKPTGSNATTESDDCSSSSSSSSWNMT
;
A
#
# COMPACT_ATOMS: atom_id res chain seq x y z
N MET A 1 -48.56 12.87 -47.81
CA MET A 1 -49.18 11.55 -48.05
C MET A 1 -49.30 10.85 -46.70
N ASN A 2 -50.55 10.69 -46.24
CA ASN A 2 -51.14 9.67 -45.33
C ASN A 2 -50.45 9.35 -43.99
N MET A 3 -51.08 9.30 -42.81
CA MET A 3 -52.49 9.26 -42.32
C MET A 3 -52.52 9.98 -40.94
N GLN A 4 -53.47 10.83 -40.50
CA GLN A 4 -54.91 10.68 -40.16
C GLN A 4 -55.29 9.69 -39.04
N ASN A 5 -55.65 10.21 -37.86
CA ASN A 5 -56.94 10.08 -37.12
C ASN A 5 -56.83 10.66 -35.68
N THR A 6 -57.51 11.75 -35.30
CA THR A 6 -58.90 11.88 -34.72
C THR A 6 -59.07 11.12 -33.39
N THR A 7 -59.64 11.61 -32.27
CA THR A 7 -60.64 12.65 -31.92
C THR A 7 -60.71 12.76 -30.37
N ALA A 8 -60.71 13.97 -29.78
CA ALA A 8 -61.83 14.65 -29.09
C ALA A 8 -62.26 14.14 -27.70
N LEU A 9 -62.21 15.03 -26.68
CA LEU A 9 -63.36 15.53 -25.87
C LEU A 9 -62.90 16.16 -24.53
N SER A 10 -63.10 17.48 -24.39
CA SER A 10 -63.40 18.21 -23.14
C SER A 10 -64.86 17.91 -22.68
N PRO A 11 -65.39 18.30 -21.50
CA PRO A 11 -65.09 19.45 -20.61
C PRO A 11 -65.04 19.01 -19.11
N SER A 12 -65.02 19.79 -18.02
CA SER A 12 -65.66 21.07 -17.69
C SER A 12 -65.13 21.61 -16.35
N THR A 13 -65.02 22.92 -16.30
CA THR A 13 -64.85 23.82 -15.15
C THR A 13 -66.04 23.78 -14.19
N THR A 14 -65.81 23.88 -12.88
CA THR A 14 -66.70 24.61 -11.94
C THR A 14 -65.94 25.14 -10.72
N GLN A 15 -66.20 26.42 -10.45
CA GLN A 15 -65.78 27.24 -9.31
C GLN A 15 -66.64 26.95 -8.04
N GLY A 16 -66.19 27.42 -6.88
CA GLY A 16 -67.00 27.64 -5.67
C GLY A 16 -66.16 27.53 -4.39
N VAL A 17 -65.49 28.58 -3.90
CA VAL A 17 -65.99 29.67 -3.02
C VAL A 17 -66.19 29.25 -1.55
N ALA A 18 -65.26 29.74 -0.72
CA ALA A 18 -65.38 30.47 0.56
C ALA A 18 -66.19 29.96 1.78
N GLY A 19 -65.59 30.24 2.96
CA GLY A 19 -66.24 30.45 4.26
C GLY A 19 -66.13 29.24 5.19
N GLY A 20 -65.73 29.31 6.47
CA GLY A 20 -65.43 30.43 7.36
C GLY A 20 -65.32 29.88 8.81
N THR A 21 -64.41 30.45 9.59
CA THR A 21 -64.47 30.79 11.03
C THR A 21 -65.25 29.91 12.04
N SER A 22 -64.56 29.52 13.13
CA SER A 22 -64.83 29.85 14.56
C SER A 22 -64.29 28.74 15.49
N GLU A 23 -63.31 29.03 16.37
CA GLU A 23 -63.41 29.41 17.80
C GLU A 23 -63.54 28.26 18.81
N GLY A 24 -62.80 28.43 19.92
CA GLY A 24 -62.94 27.73 21.20
C GLY A 24 -61.90 26.64 21.46
N SER A 25 -61.18 26.50 22.58
CA SER A 25 -60.92 27.29 23.81
C SER A 25 -60.23 26.32 24.78
N SER A 26 -59.18 26.77 25.52
CA SER A 26 -58.76 26.36 26.89
C SER A 26 -58.56 24.85 27.20
N THR A 27 -57.48 24.39 27.86
CA THR A 27 -57.10 24.70 29.26
C THR A 27 -55.69 24.19 29.57
N ALA A 28 -54.97 24.90 30.44
CA ALA A 28 -53.72 24.52 31.09
C ALA A 28 -53.97 23.80 32.43
N VAL A 29 -53.08 22.88 32.86
CA VAL A 29 -52.81 22.44 34.26
C VAL A 29 -51.41 21.77 34.28
N GLU A 30 -50.37 22.42 34.82
CA GLU A 30 -49.70 22.24 36.14
C GLU A 30 -48.80 21.00 36.35
N LEU A 31 -47.61 21.28 36.87
CA LEU A 31 -46.60 20.38 37.47
C LEU A 31 -47.08 19.80 38.81
N PRO A 32 -46.39 18.78 39.36
CA PRO A 32 -45.68 19.08 40.62
C PRO A 32 -44.33 18.38 40.81
N VAL A 33 -43.59 18.99 41.74
CA VAL A 33 -42.35 18.54 42.41
C VAL A 33 -42.69 17.62 43.59
N GLY A 34 -41.80 16.70 43.97
CA GLY A 34 -41.88 16.00 45.26
C GLY A 34 -40.63 15.17 45.58
N SER A 35 -39.88 15.61 46.60
CA SER A 35 -38.80 14.94 47.31
C SER A 35 -39.33 13.84 48.25
N ASP A 36 -38.54 12.80 48.54
CA ASP A 36 -37.87 12.59 49.84
C ASP A 36 -37.35 11.16 50.07
N ASN A 37 -36.28 11.13 50.86
CA ASN A 37 -35.49 10.01 51.36
C ASN A 37 -36.30 8.90 52.09
N VAL A 38 -35.69 7.72 52.25
CA VAL A 38 -35.42 7.04 53.55
C VAL A 38 -34.74 5.67 53.33
N THR A 39 -33.46 5.63 53.69
CA THR A 39 -32.65 4.64 54.45
C THR A 39 -32.93 3.13 54.48
N ASN A 40 -31.79 2.44 54.66
CA ASN A 40 -31.50 1.18 55.37
C ASN A 40 -31.55 -0.12 54.58
N ASP A 41 -30.69 -1.11 54.79
CA ASP A 41 -29.38 -1.28 55.45
C ASP A 41 -29.05 -2.78 55.25
N THR A 42 -27.84 -3.20 55.65
CA THR A 42 -27.33 -4.59 55.75
C THR A 42 -26.89 -5.20 54.42
N GLY A 43 -25.65 -5.64 54.20
CA GLY A 43 -24.56 -6.13 55.05
C GLY A 43 -23.94 -7.29 54.23
N ALA A 44 -22.72 -7.78 54.37
CA ALA A 44 -21.51 -7.49 55.11
C ALA A 44 -20.45 -8.45 54.52
N GLY A 45 -19.16 -8.15 54.69
CA GLY A 45 -18.03 -9.06 54.48
C GLY A 45 -17.19 -8.72 53.24
N GLY A 46 -15.91 -8.37 53.33
CA GLY A 46 -14.95 -8.53 54.41
C GLY A 46 -13.65 -9.10 53.81
N ASP A 47 -12.53 -8.54 54.26
CA ASP A 47 -11.12 -8.94 54.04
C ASP A 47 -10.50 -8.44 52.71
N GLY A 48 -9.42 -7.64 52.68
CA GLY A 48 -8.44 -7.26 53.70
C GLY A 48 -7.04 -7.64 53.24
N ALA A 49 -6.23 -6.66 52.81
CA ALA A 49 -4.76 -6.66 52.93
C ALA A 49 -4.20 -5.31 52.45
N ALA A 50 -3.51 -4.63 53.37
CA ALA A 50 -2.66 -3.48 53.12
C ALA A 50 -1.24 -3.95 52.76
N ASP A 51 -0.48 -3.14 52.02
CA ASP A 51 0.94 -2.96 52.32
C ASP A 51 1.52 -1.66 51.74
N GLU A 52 2.53 -1.18 52.45
CA GLU A 52 3.11 0.16 52.50
C GLU A 52 4.07 0.55 51.35
N ILE A 53 4.10 1.87 51.08
CA ILE A 53 5.26 2.79 51.01
C ILE A 53 6.60 2.26 50.46
N ALA A 54 7.10 2.89 49.37
CA ALA A 54 8.43 3.54 49.35
C ALA A 54 8.75 4.19 47.99
N GLN A 55 9.20 5.45 48.03
CA GLN A 55 10.01 6.08 46.97
C GLN A 55 11.40 5.41 46.89
N PRO A 56 12.17 5.68 45.82
CA PRO A 56 13.34 6.52 46.07
C PRO A 56 13.63 7.59 45.01
N SER A 57 14.52 8.47 45.45
CA SER A 57 14.98 9.74 44.93
C SER A 57 16.21 9.67 44.01
N SER A 58 16.30 10.68 43.13
CA SER A 58 17.48 11.50 42.74
C SER A 58 18.76 10.90 42.11
N GLY A 59 19.21 11.54 41.02
CA GLY A 59 20.60 11.60 40.56
C GLY A 59 20.74 11.88 39.06
N HIS A 60 20.56 13.12 38.59
CA HIS A 60 21.62 14.01 38.06
C HIS A 60 22.71 13.35 37.18
N SER A 61 22.71 13.68 35.87
CA SER A 61 23.93 14.18 35.18
C SER A 61 23.61 14.74 33.79
N ASN A 62 24.28 15.84 33.49
CA ASN A 62 24.16 16.70 32.31
C ASN A 62 24.81 16.13 31.04
N ASN A 63 24.38 16.73 29.93
CA ASN A 63 25.20 17.29 28.84
C ASN A 63 25.76 16.42 27.70
N THR A 64 25.70 17.09 26.54
CA THR A 64 26.61 17.07 25.38
C THR A 64 26.40 16.04 24.27
N THR A 65 25.75 16.54 23.21
CA THR A 65 26.24 16.56 21.82
C THR A 65 27.67 16.05 21.59
N ASN A 66 27.81 15.11 20.65
CA ASN A 66 28.79 15.02 19.56
C ASN A 66 28.49 13.67 18.85
N GLY A 67 28.22 13.61 17.55
CA GLY A 67 29.20 13.92 16.50
C GLY A 67 30.21 12.78 16.45
N HIS A 68 30.03 11.79 15.57
CA HIS A 68 31.11 10.86 15.28
C HIS A 68 31.23 10.54 13.80
N ASP A 69 32.31 11.11 13.26
CA ASP A 69 32.93 10.84 11.99
C ASP A 69 33.36 9.37 11.84
N VAL A 70 33.35 8.98 10.57
CA VAL A 70 34.11 7.90 9.96
C VAL A 70 35.59 8.02 10.31
N LYS A 71 36.20 6.96 10.87
CA LYS A 71 37.48 6.39 10.41
C LYS A 71 37.97 5.17 11.20
N HIS A 72 38.41 4.21 10.39
CA HIS A 72 39.51 3.26 10.57
C HIS A 72 39.40 2.04 11.49
N ASN A 73 39.30 0.89 10.81
CA ASN A 73 40.07 -0.34 11.00
C ASN A 73 41.23 -0.22 12.00
N GLY A 74 41.08 -0.90 13.13
CA GLY A 74 42.17 -1.30 14.02
C GLY A 74 41.99 -2.75 14.40
N PHE A 75 42.88 -3.61 13.91
CA PHE A 75 43.03 -5.00 14.37
C PHE A 75 43.25 -5.01 15.89
N ALA A 76 42.39 -5.71 16.63
CA ALA A 76 42.64 -6.08 18.02
C ALA A 76 42.32 -7.56 18.20
N ALA A 77 43.37 -8.36 18.36
CA ALA A 77 43.29 -9.76 18.72
C ALA A 77 42.76 -9.91 20.15
N ASN A 78 41.77 -10.78 20.36
CA ASN A 78 41.51 -11.33 21.68
C ASN A 78 41.11 -12.80 21.59
N ASN A 79 41.89 -13.62 22.31
CA ASN A 79 41.75 -15.07 22.42
C ASN A 79 40.67 -15.48 23.43
N ASN A 80 40.26 -16.75 23.30
CA ASN A 80 39.39 -17.59 24.14
C ASN A 80 37.90 -17.54 23.74
N GLY A 81 37.21 -18.62 23.42
CA GLY A 81 37.55 -20.05 23.45
C GLY A 81 36.28 -20.84 23.75
N SER A 82 35.83 -21.68 22.82
CA SER A 82 35.04 -22.90 23.09
C SER A 82 34.81 -23.68 21.80
N ASN A 83 35.51 -24.81 21.70
CA ASN A 83 35.47 -25.78 20.62
C ASN A 83 34.13 -26.49 20.52
N ASN A 84 33.64 -26.67 19.29
CA ASN A 84 33.12 -27.95 18.80
C ASN A 84 33.03 -27.90 17.27
N VAL A 85 34.07 -28.39 16.60
CA VAL A 85 34.02 -28.79 15.19
C VAL A 85 34.57 -30.20 15.08
N CYS A 86 33.75 -31.06 14.51
CA CYS A 86 34.02 -32.43 14.09
C CYS A 86 35.19 -32.47 13.10
N ALA A 87 36.30 -33.08 13.52
CA ALA A 87 37.40 -33.45 12.65
C ALA A 87 36.95 -34.65 11.80
N VAL A 88 37.16 -34.57 10.48
CA VAL A 88 37.17 -35.73 9.59
C VAL A 88 38.64 -35.98 9.27
N ASP A 89 39.16 -37.09 9.79
CA ASP A 89 40.50 -37.59 9.53
C ASP A 89 40.64 -38.02 8.06
N GLY A 90 41.59 -37.42 7.37
CA GLY A 90 42.12 -37.87 6.10
C GLY A 90 43.63 -38.07 6.22
N GLU A 91 44.06 -39.30 6.47
CA GLU A 91 45.46 -39.71 6.32
C GLU A 91 45.86 -39.62 4.85
N ASN A 92 46.84 -38.78 4.51
CA ASN A 92 48.14 -39.17 3.95
C ASN A 92 48.94 -38.00 3.34
N ASN A 93 50.26 -38.08 3.54
CA ASN A 93 51.34 -37.35 2.87
C ASN A 93 51.63 -35.89 3.28
N ARG A 94 52.45 -35.78 4.34
CA ARG A 94 53.34 -34.63 4.55
C ARG A 94 54.49 -34.67 3.55
N GLU A 95 54.37 -33.89 2.48
CA GLU A 95 55.53 -33.28 1.84
C GLU A 95 55.48 -31.77 2.06
N ASN A 96 56.61 -31.22 2.48
CA ASN A 96 56.82 -29.83 2.81
C ASN A 96 56.45 -28.90 1.65
N ASN A 97 55.52 -27.97 1.88
CA ASN A 97 55.65 -26.64 1.30
C ASN A 97 55.14 -25.57 2.27
N SER A 98 56.08 -24.87 2.89
CA SER A 98 55.87 -23.70 3.72
C SER A 98 55.45 -22.51 2.86
N GLY A 99 54.40 -21.79 3.25
CA GLY A 99 54.27 -20.40 2.82
C GLY A 99 52.91 -19.71 2.73
N TYR A 100 51.84 -20.16 3.40
CA TYR A 100 50.67 -19.28 3.60
C TYR A 100 50.04 -19.55 4.96
N SER A 101 50.28 -18.67 5.93
CA SER A 101 49.49 -18.62 7.16
C SER A 101 48.14 -18.01 6.79
N GLY A 102 47.18 -18.86 6.44
CA GLY A 102 45.84 -18.42 6.05
C GLY A 102 45.22 -17.52 7.12
N ILE A 103 44.56 -16.46 6.66
CA ILE A 103 43.93 -15.47 7.53
C ILE A 103 42.78 -16.15 8.28
N HIS A 104 42.79 -16.13 9.62
CA HIS A 104 41.64 -16.62 10.39
C HIS A 104 40.50 -15.60 10.27
N LEU A 105 39.43 -15.98 9.57
CA LEU A 105 38.27 -15.14 9.34
C LEU A 105 37.12 -15.55 10.27
N ASP A 106 36.39 -14.57 10.79
CA ASP A 106 35.12 -14.77 11.50
C ASP A 106 34.06 -15.37 10.56
N LYS A 107 33.05 -16.03 11.14
CA LYS A 107 31.97 -16.69 10.39
C LYS A 107 31.31 -15.77 9.36
N SER A 108 31.02 -14.51 9.72
CA SER A 108 30.43 -13.53 8.81
C SER A 108 31.36 -13.17 7.64
N ASN A 109 32.66 -13.02 7.89
CA ASN A 109 33.62 -12.73 6.84
C ASN A 109 33.82 -13.93 5.90
N GLN A 110 33.75 -15.16 6.41
CA GLN A 110 33.76 -16.37 5.58
C GLN A 110 32.53 -16.42 4.65
N GLU A 111 31.34 -16.09 5.16
CA GLU A 111 30.11 -16.02 4.37
C GLU A 111 30.18 -14.91 3.30
N ILE A 112 30.70 -13.73 3.63
CA ILE A 112 30.90 -12.64 2.66
C ILE A 112 31.90 -13.04 1.57
N ILE A 113 33.03 -13.64 1.92
CA ILE A 113 34.02 -14.11 0.93
C ILE A 113 33.42 -15.18 0.01
N ARG A 114 32.61 -16.09 0.55
CA ARG A 114 31.88 -17.07 -0.28
C ARG A 114 30.95 -16.36 -1.27
N LEU A 115 30.15 -15.39 -0.82
CA LEU A 115 29.25 -14.61 -1.68
C LEU A 115 30.00 -13.85 -2.79
N ILE A 116 31.12 -13.19 -2.45
CA ILE A 116 31.98 -12.50 -3.42
C ILE A 116 32.58 -13.51 -4.40
N GLY A 117 33.07 -14.63 -3.90
CA GLY A 117 33.63 -15.72 -4.70
C GLY A 117 32.63 -16.27 -5.72
N GLN A 118 31.37 -16.47 -5.31
CA GLN A 118 30.30 -16.89 -6.22
C GLN A 118 30.04 -15.85 -7.30
N TYR A 119 29.92 -14.57 -6.93
CA TYR A 119 29.69 -13.50 -7.90
C TYR A 119 30.84 -13.41 -8.93
N LEU A 120 32.09 -13.45 -8.46
CA LEU A 120 33.26 -13.43 -9.34
C LEU A 120 33.31 -14.65 -10.27
N HIS A 121 32.90 -15.82 -9.77
CA HIS A 121 32.79 -17.04 -10.57
C HIS A 121 31.70 -16.89 -11.65
N ASP A 122 30.53 -16.38 -11.30
CA ASP A 122 29.41 -16.14 -12.24
C ASP A 122 29.77 -15.09 -13.32
N VAL A 123 30.64 -14.13 -13.00
CA VAL A 123 31.16 -13.14 -13.96
C VAL A 123 32.26 -13.73 -14.87
N GLY A 124 32.81 -14.89 -14.54
CA GLY A 124 33.86 -15.58 -15.31
C GLY A 124 35.29 -15.28 -14.86
N LEU A 125 35.49 -14.69 -13.67
CA LEU A 125 36.81 -14.36 -13.11
C LEU A 125 37.42 -15.53 -12.32
N GLU A 126 37.49 -16.71 -12.94
CA GLU A 126 37.88 -17.97 -12.26
C GLU A 126 39.27 -17.93 -11.61
N LYS A 127 40.23 -17.26 -12.25
CA LYS A 127 41.62 -17.17 -11.71
C LYS A 127 41.63 -16.42 -10.39
N SER A 128 40.90 -15.30 -10.32
CA SER A 128 40.79 -14.47 -9.13
C SER A 128 40.08 -15.20 -7.99
N VAL A 129 39.08 -16.02 -8.31
CA VAL A 129 38.40 -16.87 -7.32
C VAL A 129 39.36 -17.90 -6.75
N LYS A 130 40.14 -18.59 -7.58
CA LYS A 130 41.10 -19.61 -7.11
C LYS A 130 42.16 -19.01 -6.18
N THR A 131 42.69 -17.82 -6.50
CA THR A 131 43.63 -17.12 -5.61
C THR A 131 42.97 -16.66 -4.31
N LEU A 132 41.76 -16.08 -4.39
CA LEU A 132 41.01 -15.63 -3.21
C LEU A 132 40.75 -16.79 -2.23
N MET A 133 40.32 -17.94 -2.74
CA MET A 133 40.00 -19.11 -1.92
C MET A 133 41.24 -19.70 -1.23
N VAL A 134 42.40 -19.68 -1.91
CA VAL A 134 43.67 -20.13 -1.33
C VAL A 134 44.17 -19.15 -0.26
N GLU A 135 44.08 -17.85 -0.51
CA GLU A 135 44.52 -16.83 0.44
C GLU A 135 43.63 -16.76 1.69
N SER A 136 42.32 -16.95 1.53
CA SER A 136 41.35 -16.87 2.61
C SER A 136 41.11 -18.20 3.33
N ASN A 137 41.68 -19.32 2.86
CA ASN A 137 41.35 -20.68 3.30
C ASN A 137 39.82 -20.96 3.32
N CYS A 138 39.08 -20.35 2.38
CA CYS A 138 37.65 -20.59 2.23
C CYS A 138 37.39 -21.49 1.02
N TYR A 139 36.41 -22.37 1.13
CA TYR A 139 35.91 -23.14 0.01
C TYR A 139 34.53 -22.60 -0.41
N LEU A 140 34.34 -22.45 -1.73
CA LEU A 140 33.08 -22.00 -2.32
C LEU A 140 32.00 -23.08 -2.21
N GLU A 141 32.39 -24.33 -2.45
CA GLU A 141 31.53 -25.52 -2.44
C GLU A 141 32.25 -26.64 -1.69
N HIS A 142 31.49 -27.59 -1.14
CA HIS A 142 32.06 -28.83 -0.65
C HIS A 142 32.64 -29.65 -1.83
N PRO A 143 33.80 -30.33 -1.70
CA PRO A 143 34.41 -31.07 -2.80
C PRO A 143 33.48 -32.11 -3.47
N SER A 144 32.63 -32.78 -2.68
CA SER A 144 31.62 -33.71 -3.21
C SER A 144 30.54 -33.00 -4.05
N ALA A 145 30.18 -31.77 -3.70
CA ALA A 145 29.22 -30.97 -4.45
C ALA A 145 29.81 -30.48 -5.78
N THR A 146 31.11 -30.15 -5.79
CA THR A 146 31.82 -29.79 -7.03
C THR A 146 31.88 -30.95 -8.01
N LYS A 147 32.19 -32.17 -7.55
CA LYS A 147 32.16 -33.38 -8.40
C LYS A 147 30.77 -33.63 -8.98
N PHE A 148 29.74 -33.55 -8.14
CA PHE A 148 28.35 -33.69 -8.56
C PHE A 148 27.98 -32.66 -9.65
N ARG A 149 28.32 -31.38 -9.42
CA ARG A 149 28.08 -30.29 -10.38
C ARG A 149 28.79 -30.54 -11.72
N GLU A 150 30.05 -30.98 -11.69
CA GLU A 150 30.81 -31.32 -12.89
C GLU A 150 30.15 -32.46 -13.67
N HIS A 151 29.75 -33.54 -13.00
CA HIS A 151 29.08 -34.67 -13.67
C HIS A 151 27.71 -34.29 -14.25
N VAL A 152 26.94 -33.43 -13.59
CA VAL A 152 25.66 -32.90 -14.12
C VAL A 152 25.88 -32.02 -15.35
N LEU A 153 26.89 -31.15 -15.35
CA LEU A 153 27.18 -30.29 -16.50
C LEU A 153 27.74 -31.07 -17.71
N VAL A 154 28.56 -32.09 -17.45
CA VAL A 154 29.08 -33.00 -18.48
C VAL A 154 27.99 -33.93 -19.03
N GLY A 155 26.95 -34.25 -18.25
CA GLY A 155 25.85 -35.14 -18.61
C GLY A 155 26.09 -36.61 -18.26
N ASP A 156 27.00 -36.89 -17.33
CA ASP A 156 27.29 -38.24 -16.85
C ASP A 156 26.29 -38.64 -15.73
N TRP A 157 25.04 -38.90 -16.12
CA TRP A 157 23.92 -39.11 -15.18
C TRP A 157 24.12 -40.27 -14.20
N ASN A 158 24.80 -41.34 -14.60
CA ASN A 158 25.07 -42.48 -13.72
C ASN A 158 26.09 -42.16 -12.62
N LYS A 159 27.06 -41.28 -12.90
CA LYS A 159 28.02 -40.79 -11.89
C LYS A 159 27.35 -39.75 -10.99
N ALA A 160 26.48 -38.91 -11.55
CA ALA A 160 25.68 -37.97 -10.77
C ALA A 160 24.76 -38.68 -9.75
N ASP A 161 24.16 -39.84 -10.08
CA ASP A 161 23.38 -40.65 -9.11
C ASP A 161 24.26 -41.25 -8.00
N ALA A 162 25.53 -41.58 -8.29
CA ALA A 162 26.47 -42.06 -7.28
C ALA A 162 26.89 -40.91 -6.33
N ASP A 163 27.26 -39.77 -6.89
CA ASP A 163 27.62 -38.58 -6.13
C ASP A 163 26.45 -38.05 -5.27
N LEU A 164 25.20 -38.22 -5.73
CA LEU A 164 24.02 -37.86 -4.95
C LEU A 164 23.89 -38.69 -3.65
N LYS A 165 24.28 -39.98 -3.68
CA LYS A 165 24.31 -40.85 -2.50
C LYS A 165 25.44 -40.46 -1.54
N ASP A 166 26.55 -39.95 -2.07
CA ASP A 166 27.65 -39.44 -1.24
C ASP A 166 27.31 -38.08 -0.60
N LEU A 167 26.39 -37.31 -1.21
CA LEU A 167 25.88 -36.04 -0.71
C LEU A 167 24.69 -36.18 0.27
N GLU A 168 23.97 -37.30 0.24
CA GLU A 168 22.88 -37.64 1.16
C GLU A 168 23.16 -37.35 2.65
N PRO A 169 24.31 -37.76 3.24
CA PRO A 169 24.59 -37.47 4.65
C PRO A 169 24.78 -35.98 4.95
N LEU A 170 25.20 -35.18 3.97
CA LEU A 170 25.50 -33.75 4.13
C LEU A 170 24.28 -32.86 3.95
N ILE A 171 23.28 -33.33 3.19
CA ILE A 171 22.07 -32.56 2.90
C ILE A 171 21.14 -32.54 4.11
N ASP A 172 21.08 -33.62 4.90
CA ASP A 172 19.84 -33.87 5.62
C ASP A 172 19.94 -34.37 7.07
N ASN A 173 21.13 -34.70 7.60
CA ASN A 173 21.27 -35.29 8.95
C ASN A 173 20.19 -36.37 9.26
N GLY A 174 19.70 -37.09 8.24
CA GLY A 174 18.75 -38.20 8.32
C GLY A 174 17.24 -37.90 8.40
N LYS A 175 16.69 -36.75 7.95
CA LYS A 175 15.24 -36.43 8.14
C LYS A 175 14.33 -36.29 6.90
N SER A 176 14.81 -36.14 5.65
CA SER A 176 13.96 -35.82 4.48
C SER A 176 14.29 -36.65 3.23
N SER A 177 14.00 -37.96 3.25
CA SER A 177 14.10 -38.86 2.08
C SER A 177 13.32 -38.37 0.84
N THR A 178 12.35 -37.48 1.02
CA THR A 178 11.56 -36.84 -0.03
C THR A 178 12.36 -35.89 -0.91
N ILE A 179 13.31 -35.12 -0.34
CA ILE A 179 14.11 -34.12 -1.09
C ILE A 179 15.07 -34.84 -2.03
N ILE A 180 15.71 -35.91 -1.56
CA ILE A 180 16.63 -36.73 -2.36
C ILE A 180 15.86 -37.43 -3.49
N THR A 181 14.65 -37.92 -3.20
CA THR A 181 13.76 -38.51 -4.21
C THR A 181 13.39 -37.49 -5.29
N GLU A 182 13.15 -36.23 -4.91
CA GLU A 182 12.86 -35.13 -5.86
C GLU A 182 14.10 -34.73 -6.68
N MET A 183 15.28 -34.61 -6.07
CA MET A 183 16.54 -34.36 -6.77
C MET A 183 16.85 -35.47 -7.78
N LYS A 184 16.66 -36.72 -7.37
CA LYS A 184 16.81 -37.89 -8.24
C LYS A 184 15.79 -37.87 -9.37
N PHE A 185 14.54 -37.50 -9.10
CA PHE A 185 13.52 -37.35 -10.13
C PHE A 185 13.92 -36.32 -11.19
N ILE A 186 14.44 -35.15 -10.79
CA ILE A 186 14.88 -34.09 -11.71
C ILE A 186 16.06 -34.56 -12.59
N LEU A 187 17.04 -35.27 -12.02
CA LEU A 187 18.16 -35.84 -12.78
C LEU A 187 17.68 -36.87 -13.81
N LEU A 188 16.77 -37.75 -13.40
CA LEU A 188 16.23 -38.80 -14.26
C LEU A 188 15.28 -38.26 -15.33
N GLU A 189 14.54 -37.20 -15.05
CA GLU A 189 13.74 -36.47 -16.04
C GLU A 189 14.66 -35.91 -17.14
N GLN A 190 15.78 -35.29 -16.78
CA GLN A 190 16.74 -34.78 -17.74
C GLN A 190 17.44 -35.91 -18.53
N LYS A 191 17.84 -37.00 -17.86
CA LYS A 191 18.38 -38.22 -18.50
C LYS A 191 17.39 -38.77 -19.54
N TYR A 192 16.11 -38.84 -19.20
CA TYR A 192 15.05 -39.30 -20.10
C TYR A 192 14.91 -38.41 -21.34
N LEU A 193 14.87 -37.08 -21.16
CA LEU A 193 14.76 -36.13 -22.28
C LEU A 193 15.98 -36.19 -23.20
N GLU A 194 17.19 -36.34 -22.65
CA GLU A 194 18.41 -36.47 -23.47
C GLU A 194 18.44 -37.79 -24.27
N HIS A 195 17.97 -38.91 -23.70
CA HIS A 195 17.86 -40.18 -24.45
C HIS A 195 16.82 -40.13 -25.57
N LEU A 196 15.73 -39.39 -25.38
CA LEU A 196 14.75 -39.14 -26.43
C LEU A 196 15.32 -38.29 -27.56
N ASP A 197 16.07 -37.24 -27.22
CA ASP A 197 16.72 -36.35 -28.20
C ASP A 197 17.80 -37.08 -29.01
N ASP A 198 18.55 -37.97 -28.37
CA ASP A 198 19.55 -38.84 -29.00
C ASP A 198 18.94 -39.96 -29.88
N GLY A 199 17.60 -40.06 -29.95
CA GLY A 199 16.91 -41.02 -30.80
C GLY A 199 16.89 -42.46 -30.27
N ASN A 200 17.10 -42.65 -28.96
CA ASN A 200 17.17 -43.96 -28.29
C ASN A 200 15.92 -44.21 -27.41
N PRO A 201 14.75 -44.54 -28.00
CA PRO A 201 13.50 -44.66 -27.24
C PRO A 201 13.46 -45.87 -26.31
N LEU A 202 14.23 -46.92 -26.58
CA LEU A 202 14.30 -48.12 -25.73
C LEU A 202 14.98 -47.80 -24.38
N ASP A 203 16.07 -47.03 -24.42
CA ASP A 203 16.79 -46.61 -23.23
C ASP A 203 15.95 -45.58 -22.44
N ALA A 204 15.26 -44.67 -23.13
CA ALA A 204 14.32 -43.75 -22.50
C ALA A 204 13.16 -44.50 -21.80
N LEU A 205 12.61 -45.54 -22.43
CA LEU A 205 11.55 -46.38 -21.83
C LEU A 205 12.07 -47.19 -20.65
N HIS A 206 13.33 -47.64 -20.70
CA HIS A 206 13.98 -48.25 -19.56
C HIS A 206 14.03 -47.27 -18.39
N VAL A 207 14.60 -46.07 -18.56
CA VAL A 207 14.67 -45.05 -17.51
C VAL A 207 13.28 -44.71 -16.94
N LEU A 208 12.26 -44.60 -17.78
CA LEU A 208 10.89 -44.31 -17.33
C LEU A 208 10.33 -45.43 -16.44
N ARG A 209 10.54 -46.71 -16.80
CA ARG A 209 9.96 -47.87 -16.13
C ARG A 209 10.78 -48.41 -14.95
N SER A 210 12.11 -48.39 -15.06
CA SER A 210 13.01 -48.99 -14.06
C SER A 210 13.54 -47.98 -13.05
N GLU A 211 13.62 -46.70 -13.41
CA GLU A 211 14.23 -45.66 -12.55
C GLU A 211 13.20 -44.61 -12.09
N LEU A 212 12.31 -44.11 -12.95
CA LEU A 212 11.33 -43.06 -12.61
C LEU A 212 10.06 -43.59 -11.92
N THR A 213 9.39 -44.62 -12.46
CA THR A 213 8.14 -45.14 -11.85
C THR A 213 8.30 -45.71 -10.42
N PRO A 214 9.42 -46.34 -10.03
CA PRO A 214 9.60 -46.81 -8.66
C PRO A 214 9.72 -45.71 -7.60
N LEU A 215 10.03 -44.46 -8.01
CA LEU A 215 10.14 -43.33 -7.08
C LEU A 215 8.77 -42.88 -6.53
N GLN A 216 7.66 -43.28 -7.17
CA GLN A 216 6.28 -42.90 -6.81
C GLN A 216 6.07 -41.39 -6.57
N HIS A 217 6.95 -40.56 -7.11
CA HIS A 217 6.95 -39.11 -6.94
C HIS A 217 6.43 -38.45 -8.22
N ASN A 218 5.50 -37.50 -8.08
CA ASN A 218 4.91 -36.73 -9.19
C ASN A 218 4.40 -37.59 -10.38
N ILE A 219 3.46 -38.49 -10.09
CA ILE A 219 2.90 -39.47 -11.05
C ILE A 219 2.25 -38.77 -12.26
N SER A 220 1.64 -37.60 -12.07
CA SER A 220 1.06 -36.80 -13.16
C SER A 220 2.12 -36.36 -14.17
N ARG A 221 3.32 -35.96 -13.71
CA ARG A 221 4.44 -35.61 -14.58
C ARG A 221 4.98 -36.83 -15.31
N VAL A 222 5.08 -38.00 -14.68
CA VAL A 222 5.47 -39.25 -15.35
C VAL A 222 4.52 -39.61 -16.49
N HIS A 223 3.21 -39.44 -16.30
CA HIS A 223 2.24 -39.62 -17.38
C HIS A 223 2.45 -38.64 -18.54
N GLN A 224 2.77 -37.37 -18.25
CA GLN A 224 3.13 -36.40 -19.29
C GLN A 224 4.40 -36.81 -20.04
N LEU A 225 5.45 -37.25 -19.33
CA LEU A 225 6.68 -37.74 -19.95
C LEU A 225 6.40 -38.91 -20.90
N SER A 226 5.53 -39.86 -20.51
CA SER A 226 5.15 -40.98 -21.38
C SER A 226 4.50 -40.54 -22.70
N SER A 227 3.83 -39.39 -22.72
CA SER A 227 3.23 -38.82 -23.94
C SER A 227 4.27 -38.29 -24.93
N TYR A 228 5.47 -37.94 -24.46
CA TYR A 228 6.55 -37.41 -25.30
C TYR A 228 7.19 -38.47 -26.19
N MET A 229 7.05 -39.76 -25.86
CA MET A 229 7.43 -40.89 -26.72
C MET A 229 6.71 -40.89 -28.08
N MET A 230 5.57 -40.22 -28.18
CA MET A 230 4.74 -40.18 -29.39
C MET A 230 5.11 -39.03 -30.33
N CYS A 231 6.09 -38.21 -29.96
CA CYS A 231 6.58 -37.13 -30.81
C CYS A 231 7.42 -37.71 -31.96
N SER A 232 7.10 -37.35 -33.19
CA SER A 232 7.78 -37.87 -34.39
C SER A 232 9.01 -37.05 -34.80
N THR A 233 9.23 -35.88 -34.21
CA THR A 233 10.41 -35.02 -34.46
C THR A 233 10.93 -34.37 -33.18
N ASN A 234 12.23 -34.11 -33.09
CA ASN A 234 12.85 -33.44 -31.93
C ASN A 234 12.30 -32.02 -31.73
N HIS A 235 11.84 -31.36 -32.80
CA HIS A 235 11.21 -30.03 -32.69
C HIS A 235 9.86 -30.08 -31.96
N ASP A 236 9.03 -31.10 -32.21
CA ASP A 236 7.76 -31.32 -31.50
C ASP A 236 8.02 -31.66 -30.01
N LEU A 237 9.12 -32.37 -29.72
CA LEU A 237 9.57 -32.62 -28.34
C LEU A 237 9.93 -31.31 -27.61
N TYR A 238 10.73 -30.43 -28.22
CA TYR A 238 11.12 -29.15 -27.62
C TYR A 238 9.91 -28.26 -27.32
N GLN A 239 8.96 -28.21 -28.25
CA GLN A 239 7.76 -27.39 -28.09
C GLN A 239 6.80 -27.93 -27.02
N ARG A 240 6.59 -29.25 -26.97
CA ARG A 240 5.71 -29.89 -25.97
C ARG A 240 6.32 -29.96 -24.58
N ALA A 241 7.64 -30.09 -24.48
CA ALA A 241 8.36 -30.11 -23.21
C ALA A 241 8.73 -28.71 -22.71
N LYS A 242 8.59 -27.67 -23.54
CA LYS A 242 9.15 -26.32 -23.31
C LYS A 242 10.63 -26.40 -22.91
N TRP A 243 11.38 -27.18 -23.67
CA TRP A 243 12.77 -27.53 -23.39
C TRP A 243 13.64 -27.10 -24.58
N GLU A 244 14.76 -26.43 -24.30
CA GLU A 244 15.65 -25.86 -25.33
C GLU A 244 16.54 -26.90 -26.03
N GLY A 245 16.39 -28.18 -25.69
CA GLY A 245 17.17 -29.28 -26.24
C GLY A 245 18.40 -29.65 -25.40
N LYS A 246 19.14 -30.66 -25.86
CA LYS A 246 20.37 -31.12 -25.21
C LYS A 246 21.44 -30.04 -25.30
N GLY A 247 21.91 -29.55 -24.16
CA GLY A 247 22.90 -28.47 -24.14
C GLY A 247 23.36 -28.09 -22.75
N ILE A 248 24.38 -27.22 -22.72
CA ILE A 248 24.94 -26.71 -21.47
C ILE A 248 23.93 -25.81 -20.74
N THR A 249 23.02 -25.15 -21.47
CA THR A 249 21.96 -24.30 -20.91
C THR A 249 20.89 -25.12 -20.19
N SER A 250 20.41 -26.21 -20.79
CA SER A 250 19.45 -27.10 -20.14
C SER A 250 20.04 -27.80 -18.92
N ARG A 251 21.31 -28.23 -18.99
CA ARG A 251 22.03 -28.81 -17.85
C ARG A 251 22.31 -27.79 -16.75
N ALA A 252 22.66 -26.55 -17.10
CA ALA A 252 22.84 -25.47 -16.13
C ALA A 252 21.52 -25.12 -15.42
N LEU A 253 20.39 -25.13 -16.14
CA LEU A 253 19.06 -24.88 -15.55
C LEU A 253 18.63 -26.00 -14.61
N VAL A 254 18.92 -27.25 -14.97
CA VAL A 254 18.73 -28.40 -14.07
C VAL A 254 19.60 -28.24 -12.81
N MET A 255 20.85 -27.83 -12.96
CA MET A 255 21.74 -27.57 -11.83
C MET A 255 21.23 -26.43 -10.94
N GLU A 256 20.72 -25.36 -11.53
CA GLU A 256 20.11 -24.23 -10.81
C GLU A 256 18.92 -24.70 -9.96
N ARG A 257 18.08 -25.57 -10.52
CA ARG A 257 16.97 -26.19 -9.79
C ARG A 257 17.43 -27.15 -8.70
N LEU A 258 18.52 -27.89 -8.91
CA LEU A 258 19.08 -28.78 -7.89
C LEU A 258 19.72 -28.00 -6.73
N GLN A 259 20.30 -26.83 -7.02
CA GLN A 259 20.90 -25.94 -6.02
C GLN A 259 19.89 -25.41 -5.00
N THR A 260 18.61 -25.27 -5.35
CA THR A 260 17.59 -24.78 -4.38
C THR A 260 17.31 -25.77 -3.26
N PHE A 261 17.59 -27.05 -3.48
CA PHE A 261 17.38 -28.12 -2.49
C PHE A 261 18.60 -28.36 -1.60
N MET A 262 19.77 -27.84 -1.96
CA MET A 262 20.99 -28.06 -1.18
C MET A 262 21.14 -27.04 -0.05
N PRO A 263 21.63 -27.47 1.14
CA PRO A 263 21.88 -26.53 2.21
C PRO A 263 23.05 -25.59 1.87
N PRO A 264 23.01 -24.33 2.35
CA PRO A 264 24.04 -23.32 2.07
C PRO A 264 25.46 -23.71 2.51
N SER A 265 25.59 -24.69 3.41
CA SER A 265 26.87 -25.25 3.86
C SER A 265 27.57 -26.10 2.81
N VAL A 266 26.80 -26.74 1.92
CA VAL A 266 27.30 -27.66 0.89
C VAL A 266 27.50 -26.92 -0.44
N MET A 267 26.48 -26.15 -0.84
CA MET A 267 26.52 -25.31 -2.03
C MET A 267 25.54 -24.16 -1.85
N MET A 268 25.96 -22.94 -2.22
CA MET A 268 25.10 -21.78 -2.11
C MET A 268 24.04 -21.76 -3.22
N SER A 269 22.90 -21.14 -2.94
CA SER A 269 21.88 -20.91 -3.95
C SER A 269 22.42 -20.00 -5.08
N PRO A 270 21.94 -20.19 -6.31
CA PRO A 270 22.42 -19.45 -7.48
C PRO A 270 22.26 -17.94 -7.27
N ARG A 271 23.27 -17.16 -7.68
CA ARG A 271 23.23 -15.68 -7.70
C ARG A 271 22.83 -15.06 -6.35
N ARG A 272 23.21 -15.67 -5.22
CA ARG A 272 22.76 -15.27 -3.88
C ARG A 272 23.04 -13.80 -3.56
N LEU A 273 24.23 -13.30 -3.91
CA LEU A 273 24.58 -11.88 -3.72
C LEU A 273 23.57 -10.94 -4.41
N ARG A 274 23.13 -11.27 -5.62
CA ARG A 274 22.15 -10.45 -6.34
C ARG A 274 20.79 -10.45 -5.65
N THR A 275 20.35 -11.59 -5.12
CA THR A 275 19.10 -11.66 -4.35
C THR A 275 19.17 -10.88 -3.04
N LEU A 276 20.30 -10.90 -2.35
CA LEU A 276 20.51 -10.10 -1.13
C LEU A 276 20.54 -8.61 -1.45
N LEU A 277 21.20 -8.21 -2.54
CA LEU A 277 21.19 -6.82 -2.99
C LEU A 277 19.78 -6.36 -3.40
N GLN A 278 18.99 -7.23 -4.05
CA GLN A 278 17.61 -6.93 -4.37
C GLN A 278 16.78 -6.72 -3.08
N GLN A 279 16.91 -7.62 -2.10
CA GLN A 279 16.26 -7.47 -0.80
C GLN A 279 16.70 -6.19 -0.09
N ALA A 280 17.99 -5.82 -0.17
CA ALA A 280 18.49 -4.58 0.39
C ALA A 280 17.87 -3.35 -0.30
N VAL A 281 17.75 -3.36 -1.63
CA VAL A 281 17.09 -2.27 -2.38
C VAL A 281 15.61 -2.18 -2.02
N GLU A 282 14.91 -3.30 -1.89
CA GLU A 282 13.51 -3.35 -1.45
C GLU A 282 13.32 -2.83 -0.02
N LEU A 283 14.25 -3.13 0.89
CA LEU A 283 14.23 -2.58 2.25
C LEU A 283 14.50 -1.07 2.25
N GLN A 284 15.52 -0.63 1.50
CA GLN A 284 15.82 0.80 1.39
C GLN A 284 14.68 1.59 0.73
N SER A 285 13.99 1.02 -0.25
CA SER A 285 12.82 1.67 -0.86
C SER A 285 11.64 1.76 0.12
N GLN A 286 11.44 0.75 0.97
CA GLN A 286 10.41 0.75 2.01
C GLN A 286 10.66 1.79 3.13
N ASP A 287 11.93 2.09 3.42
CA ASP A 287 12.32 3.06 4.45
C ASP A 287 12.45 4.49 3.92
N CYS A 288 12.57 4.63 2.60
CA CYS A 288 12.65 5.91 1.92
C CYS A 288 11.37 6.75 2.13
N PRO A 289 11.47 8.00 2.62
CA PRO A 289 10.30 8.81 2.97
C PRO A 289 9.37 9.20 1.81
N PHE A 290 9.92 9.33 0.60
CA PHE A 290 9.20 9.84 -0.58
C PHE A 290 9.00 8.78 -1.67
N HIS A 291 9.32 7.52 -1.38
CA HIS A 291 9.09 6.43 -2.32
C HIS A 291 7.58 6.26 -2.59
N ASP A 292 7.21 5.65 -3.73
CA ASP A 292 5.81 5.44 -4.19
C ASP A 292 5.15 6.59 -4.98
N MET A 293 5.95 7.52 -5.51
CA MET A 293 5.50 8.61 -6.41
C MET A 293 5.60 8.25 -7.91
N ALA A 294 5.46 6.96 -8.24
CA ALA A 294 5.62 6.36 -9.58
C ALA A 294 7.07 6.08 -10.06
N TRP A 295 8.04 5.99 -9.14
CA TRP A 295 9.41 5.56 -9.48
C TRP A 295 9.58 4.05 -9.31
N GLU A 296 9.97 3.35 -10.38
CA GLU A 296 10.38 1.94 -10.31
C GLU A 296 11.80 1.82 -9.76
N THR A 297 11.95 1.23 -8.58
CA THR A 297 13.25 0.89 -8.00
C THR A 297 13.67 -0.50 -8.43
N ASN A 298 14.68 -0.57 -9.28
CA ASN A 298 15.34 -1.80 -9.71
C ASN A 298 16.84 -1.69 -9.43
N LEU A 299 17.54 -2.83 -9.38
CA LEU A 299 19.00 -2.90 -9.23
C LEU A 299 19.77 -2.11 -10.32
N GLN A 300 19.11 -1.77 -11.43
CA GLN A 300 19.68 -1.00 -12.53
C GLN A 300 19.42 0.51 -12.41
N THR A 301 18.37 0.92 -11.68
CA THR A 301 17.99 2.33 -11.53
C THR A 301 18.54 2.95 -10.25
N VAL A 302 18.79 2.13 -9.23
CA VAL A 302 19.32 2.56 -7.94
C VAL A 302 20.83 2.31 -7.86
N SER A 303 21.58 3.32 -7.40
CA SER A 303 22.99 3.16 -7.06
C SER A 303 23.12 2.29 -5.80
N LEU A 304 23.80 1.15 -5.90
CA LEU A 304 24.12 0.29 -4.76
C LEU A 304 25.24 0.85 -3.86
N LEU A 305 25.91 1.93 -4.30
CA LEU A 305 27.04 2.53 -3.59
C LEU A 305 26.60 3.54 -2.52
N THR A 306 25.34 3.96 -2.55
CA THR A 306 24.76 5.00 -1.71
C THR A 306 23.34 4.58 -1.34
N ASP A 307 22.92 4.83 -0.11
CA ASP A 307 21.57 4.49 0.31
C ASP A 307 20.52 5.20 -0.55
N HIS A 308 19.50 4.44 -0.97
CA HIS A 308 18.44 4.96 -1.82
C HIS A 308 17.64 6.06 -1.10
N CYS A 309 17.72 7.28 -1.64
CA CYS A 309 16.87 8.40 -1.26
C CYS A 309 16.20 8.94 -2.51
N CYS A 310 14.88 8.89 -2.56
CA CYS A 310 14.11 9.51 -3.63
C CYS A 310 14.26 11.04 -3.57
N THR A 311 14.39 11.68 -4.72
CA THR A 311 14.42 13.14 -4.84
C THR A 311 13.03 13.72 -4.59
N THR A 312 12.96 14.88 -3.95
CA THR A 312 11.69 15.61 -3.73
C THR A 312 11.09 16.21 -5.01
N ASP A 313 11.81 16.15 -6.13
CA ASP A 313 11.48 16.87 -7.37
C ASP A 313 10.13 16.47 -7.99
N GLY A 314 9.63 15.25 -7.71
CA GLY A 314 8.31 14.78 -8.15
C GLY A 314 7.17 14.99 -7.14
N PHE A 315 7.47 15.47 -5.93
CA PHE A 315 6.50 15.52 -4.83
C PHE A 315 5.70 16.83 -4.85
N PRO A 316 4.38 16.82 -4.55
CA PRO A 316 3.54 18.02 -4.57
C PRO A 316 3.82 18.95 -3.38
N MET A 317 4.93 19.69 -3.44
CA MET A 317 5.34 20.64 -2.39
C MET A 317 5.13 22.10 -2.77
N GLN A 318 4.97 22.40 -4.05
CA GLN A 318 4.92 23.79 -4.52
C GLN A 318 3.54 24.13 -5.08
N THR A 319 3.02 25.31 -4.73
CA THR A 319 1.81 25.82 -5.38
C THR A 319 2.12 26.13 -6.84
N ILE A 320 1.50 25.38 -7.76
CA ILE A 320 1.58 25.59 -9.21
C ILE A 320 0.58 26.65 -9.65
N GLN A 321 -0.63 26.58 -9.10
CA GLN A 321 -1.74 27.45 -9.49
C GLN A 321 -2.64 27.75 -8.29
N VAL A 322 -3.18 28.97 -8.27
CA VAL A 322 -4.22 29.39 -7.32
C VAL A 322 -5.46 29.72 -8.14
N LEU A 323 -6.56 29.05 -7.84
CA LEU A 323 -7.86 29.24 -8.45
C LEU A 323 -8.68 30.18 -7.57
N THR A 324 -9.19 31.26 -8.14
CA THR A 324 -9.91 32.33 -7.41
C THR A 324 -11.25 32.64 -8.05
N ASP A 325 -11.82 31.69 -8.80
CA ASP A 325 -13.09 31.88 -9.52
C ASP A 325 -14.30 31.83 -8.58
N HIS A 326 -14.16 31.25 -7.37
CA HIS A 326 -15.20 31.29 -6.34
C HIS A 326 -15.30 32.65 -5.67
N CYS A 327 -16.52 33.04 -5.29
CA CYS A 327 -16.80 34.34 -4.68
C CYS A 327 -16.87 34.28 -3.14
N ASP A 328 -16.93 33.08 -2.56
CA ASP A 328 -17.01 32.84 -1.11
C ASP A 328 -16.21 31.58 -0.72
N GLU A 329 -16.24 31.22 0.56
CA GLU A 329 -15.56 30.08 1.18
C GLU A 329 -15.73 28.78 0.36
N VAL A 330 -14.61 28.08 0.11
CA VAL A 330 -14.62 26.78 -0.57
C VAL A 330 -14.47 25.69 0.49
N TRP A 331 -15.50 24.88 0.64
CA TRP A 331 -15.55 23.86 1.69
C TRP A 331 -15.10 22.48 1.21
N PHE A 332 -15.28 22.19 -0.09
CA PHE A 332 -15.02 20.85 -0.61
C PHE A 332 -14.31 20.88 -1.96
N CYS A 333 -13.37 19.96 -2.15
CA CYS A 333 -12.76 19.71 -3.45
C CYS A 333 -12.49 18.21 -3.63
N LYS A 334 -12.76 17.65 -4.81
CA LYS A 334 -12.47 16.24 -5.08
C LYS A 334 -12.12 15.99 -6.55
N PHE A 335 -11.01 15.31 -6.79
CA PHE A 335 -10.67 14.82 -8.12
C PHE A 335 -11.60 13.70 -8.56
N SER A 336 -11.89 13.64 -9.85
CA SER A 336 -12.61 12.54 -10.45
C SER A 336 -11.78 11.24 -10.40
N PRO A 337 -12.42 10.06 -10.41
CA PRO A 337 -11.73 8.77 -10.46
C PRO A 337 -10.79 8.59 -11.66
N ASP A 338 -11.08 9.23 -12.80
CA ASP A 338 -10.21 9.26 -13.98
C ASP A 338 -9.02 10.24 -13.86
N GLY A 339 -8.98 11.07 -12.80
CA GLY A 339 -7.94 12.06 -12.53
C GLY A 339 -7.92 13.26 -13.49
N LEU A 340 -8.85 13.35 -14.44
CA LEU A 340 -8.86 14.40 -15.47
C LEU A 340 -9.71 15.62 -15.10
N LYS A 341 -10.52 15.52 -14.04
CA LYS A 341 -11.41 16.60 -13.60
C LYS A 341 -11.26 16.85 -12.10
N LEU A 342 -11.47 18.09 -11.67
CA LEU A 342 -11.63 18.46 -10.27
C LEU A 342 -13.00 19.11 -10.11
N ALA A 343 -13.74 18.73 -9.06
CA ALA A 343 -14.94 19.44 -8.65
C ALA A 343 -14.66 20.23 -7.38
N THR A 344 -15.11 21.48 -7.32
CA THR A 344 -14.99 22.35 -6.14
C THR A 344 -16.36 22.88 -5.76
N GLY A 345 -16.73 22.74 -4.49
CA GLY A 345 -18.00 23.19 -3.93
C GLY A 345 -17.78 24.34 -2.95
N SER A 346 -18.55 25.41 -3.11
CA SER A 346 -18.45 26.62 -2.31
C SER A 346 -19.78 27.01 -1.67
N LYS A 347 -19.66 27.85 -0.63
CA LYS A 347 -20.75 28.57 0.01
C LYS A 347 -21.45 29.56 -0.94
N ASP A 348 -20.81 29.97 -2.02
CA ASP A 348 -21.41 30.83 -3.06
C ASP A 348 -22.54 30.14 -3.87
N SER A 349 -22.91 28.91 -3.49
CA SER A 349 -23.91 28.05 -4.13
C SER A 349 -23.51 27.55 -5.52
N THR A 350 -22.23 27.65 -5.89
CA THR A 350 -21.71 27.14 -7.15
C THR A 350 -20.86 25.90 -6.95
N VAL A 351 -20.94 24.98 -7.93
CA VAL A 351 -19.95 23.92 -8.09
C VAL A 351 -19.18 24.18 -9.37
N ILE A 352 -17.87 24.38 -9.26
CA ILE A 352 -17.01 24.58 -10.44
C ILE A 352 -16.33 23.26 -10.79
N ILE A 353 -16.41 22.90 -12.06
CA ILE A 353 -15.70 21.78 -12.65
C ILE A 353 -14.50 22.31 -13.42
N TRP A 354 -13.36 21.73 -13.14
CA TRP A 354 -12.08 22.07 -13.73
C TRP A 354 -11.55 20.90 -14.54
N ASP A 355 -11.03 21.18 -15.73
CA ASP A 355 -10.27 20.22 -16.52
C ASP A 355 -8.80 20.26 -16.10
N VAL A 356 -8.23 19.09 -15.86
CA VAL A 356 -6.81 18.89 -15.49
C VAL A 356 -6.00 18.67 -16.77
N ASP A 357 -4.96 19.48 -16.98
CA ASP A 357 -3.95 19.22 -18.01
C ASP A 357 -2.87 18.30 -17.42
N PRO A 358 -2.78 17.03 -17.85
CA PRO A 358 -1.87 16.06 -17.23
C PRO A 358 -0.39 16.34 -17.49
N TYR A 359 -0.05 17.12 -18.52
CA TYR A 359 1.33 17.46 -18.83
C TYR A 359 1.82 18.68 -18.05
N LYS A 360 0.96 19.69 -17.92
CA LYS A 360 1.29 20.94 -17.22
C LYS A 360 0.93 20.92 -15.74
N LEU A 361 0.12 19.96 -15.31
CA LEU A 361 -0.44 19.87 -13.96
C LEU A 361 -1.21 21.13 -13.56
N THR A 362 -1.80 21.82 -14.55
CA THR A 362 -2.61 23.03 -14.38
C THR A 362 -4.08 22.74 -14.64
N LEU A 363 -4.96 23.49 -13.99
CA LEU A 363 -6.40 23.36 -14.12
C LEU A 363 -6.99 24.52 -14.91
N LYS A 364 -8.02 24.24 -15.71
CA LYS A 364 -8.80 25.25 -16.43
C LYS A 364 -10.26 25.11 -16.07
N ASN A 365 -10.94 26.24 -15.87
CA ASN A 365 -12.37 26.25 -15.62
C ASN A 365 -13.08 25.68 -16.86
N ARG A 366 -13.73 24.52 -16.68
CA ARG A 366 -14.54 23.89 -17.72
C ARG A 366 -15.95 24.45 -17.67
N ARG A 367 -16.52 24.48 -16.46
CA ARG A 367 -17.91 24.83 -16.26
C ARG A 367 -18.22 25.20 -14.83
N VAL A 368 -19.16 26.13 -14.69
CA VAL A 368 -19.82 26.45 -13.42
C VAL A 368 -21.20 25.82 -13.46
N LEU A 369 -21.47 24.95 -12.50
CA LEU A 369 -22.79 24.37 -12.24
C LEU A 369 -23.48 25.29 -11.25
N ASP A 370 -24.23 26.24 -11.79
CA ASP A 370 -25.06 27.15 -11.02
C ASP A 370 -26.46 26.53 -10.89
N GLY A 371 -26.78 26.10 -9.67
CA GLY A 371 -28.07 25.53 -9.35
C GLY A 371 -29.07 26.64 -9.04
N GLN A 372 -30.25 26.60 -9.66
CA GLN A 372 -31.41 27.46 -9.35
C GLN A 372 -31.87 27.38 -7.87
N ALA A 373 -31.31 26.47 -7.07
CA ALA A 373 -31.54 26.31 -5.65
C ALA A 373 -30.35 26.91 -4.90
N GLN A 374 -30.60 27.96 -4.11
CA GLN A 374 -29.64 28.68 -3.26
C GLN A 374 -29.07 27.76 -2.17
N LEU A 375 -28.26 26.79 -2.57
CA LEU A 375 -27.74 25.70 -1.76
C LEU A 375 -26.25 25.90 -1.52
N ASN A 376 -25.85 26.16 -0.28
CA ASN A 376 -24.44 26.21 0.09
C ASN A 376 -23.86 24.79 0.01
N VAL A 377 -22.86 24.57 -0.85
CA VAL A 377 -22.37 23.23 -1.17
C VAL A 377 -21.42 22.73 -0.07
N SER A 378 -21.82 21.67 0.64
CA SER A 378 -21.04 21.10 1.75
C SER A 378 -20.17 19.92 1.29
N PHE A 379 -20.64 19.10 0.35
CA PHE A 379 -19.90 17.96 -0.17
C PHE A 379 -20.17 17.72 -1.65
N VAL A 380 -19.19 17.08 -2.30
CA VAL A 380 -19.31 16.58 -3.68
C VAL A 380 -18.80 15.15 -3.75
N SER A 381 -19.54 14.26 -4.41
CA SER A 381 -19.09 12.89 -4.68
C SER A 381 -19.15 12.59 -6.18
N TRP A 382 -18.11 11.96 -6.70
CA TRP A 382 -18.03 11.56 -8.10
C TRP A 382 -18.60 10.16 -8.29
N SER A 383 -19.29 9.94 -9.40
CA SER A 383 -19.59 8.59 -9.84
C SER A 383 -18.31 7.84 -10.23
N PRO A 384 -18.28 6.50 -10.11
CA PRO A 384 -17.11 5.70 -10.49
C PRO A 384 -16.66 5.89 -11.94
N ASP A 385 -17.59 6.24 -12.84
CA ASP A 385 -17.33 6.49 -14.27
C ASP A 385 -16.93 7.93 -14.59
N SER A 386 -16.80 8.83 -13.59
CA SER A 386 -16.40 10.23 -13.74
C SER A 386 -17.33 11.12 -14.61
N LYS A 387 -18.58 10.68 -14.83
CA LYS A 387 -19.57 11.43 -15.64
C LYS A 387 -20.60 12.17 -14.81
N LEU A 388 -20.96 11.64 -13.65
CA LEU A 388 -21.95 12.21 -12.75
C LEU A 388 -21.28 12.72 -11.49
N ILE A 389 -21.87 13.76 -10.91
CA ILE A 389 -21.53 14.23 -9.57
C ILE A 389 -22.79 14.33 -8.73
N LEU A 390 -22.67 13.93 -7.47
CA LEU A 390 -23.66 14.11 -6.42
C LEU A 390 -23.23 15.32 -5.60
N VAL A 391 -24.13 16.29 -5.48
CA VAL A 391 -23.91 17.54 -4.77
C VAL A 391 -24.96 17.63 -3.68
N GLY A 392 -24.51 17.89 -2.46
CA GLY A 392 -25.39 18.17 -1.33
C GLY A 392 -24.97 19.42 -0.58
N GLY A 393 -25.90 19.94 0.21
CA GLY A 393 -25.71 21.20 0.91
C GLY A 393 -25.53 21.05 2.41
N THR A 394 -25.63 22.17 3.10
CA THR A 394 -25.49 22.23 4.56
C THR A 394 -26.69 21.60 5.28
N GLU A 395 -26.64 21.63 6.61
CA GLU A 395 -27.63 21.06 7.52
C GLU A 395 -29.07 21.55 7.28
N ASP A 396 -29.25 22.72 6.68
CA ASP A 396 -30.58 23.28 6.38
C ASP A 396 -31.19 22.70 5.09
N SER A 397 -30.43 21.90 4.33
CA SER A 397 -30.84 21.39 3.04
C SER A 397 -31.43 19.98 3.11
N HIS A 398 -32.62 19.83 2.51
CA HIS A 398 -33.31 18.56 2.35
C HIS A 398 -33.15 17.97 0.93
N GLU A 399 -32.50 18.71 0.03
CA GLU A 399 -32.39 18.36 -1.39
C GLU A 399 -30.95 17.97 -1.76
N LEU A 400 -30.82 16.93 -2.58
CA LEU A 400 -29.59 16.53 -3.23
C LEU A 400 -29.73 16.61 -4.75
N PHE A 401 -28.64 16.94 -5.41
CA PHE A 401 -28.63 17.13 -6.85
C PHE A 401 -27.58 16.24 -7.51
N ILE A 402 -27.99 15.53 -8.56
CA ILE A 402 -27.08 14.78 -9.42
C ILE A 402 -26.98 15.50 -10.75
N TRP A 403 -25.76 15.89 -11.11
CA TRP A 403 -25.47 16.60 -12.35
C TRP A 403 -24.66 15.72 -13.28
N ASN A 404 -24.96 15.83 -14.58
CA ASN A 404 -24.07 15.33 -15.62
C ASN A 404 -23.00 16.38 -15.87
N VAL A 405 -21.74 15.99 -15.71
CA VAL A 405 -20.58 16.88 -15.78
C VAL A 405 -20.28 17.32 -17.21
N ASP A 406 -20.53 16.46 -18.19
CA ASP A 406 -20.23 16.76 -19.59
C ASP A 406 -21.26 17.72 -20.19
N ASP A 407 -22.53 17.48 -19.92
CA ASP A 407 -23.63 18.31 -20.41
C ASP A 407 -23.99 19.48 -19.49
N GLY A 408 -23.53 19.47 -18.24
CA GLY A 408 -23.83 20.48 -17.22
C GLY A 408 -25.32 20.54 -16.87
N LYS A 409 -26.06 19.45 -17.12
CA LYS A 409 -27.50 19.37 -16.90
C LYS A 409 -27.79 18.61 -15.62
N LEU A 410 -28.79 19.08 -14.89
CA LEU A 410 -29.34 18.37 -13.75
C LEU A 410 -30.02 17.10 -14.26
N VAL A 411 -29.62 15.95 -13.72
CA VAL A 411 -30.18 14.63 -14.05
C VAL A 411 -31.25 14.27 -13.03
N VAL A 412 -30.92 14.36 -11.74
CA VAL A 412 -31.84 14.02 -10.65
C VAL A 412 -31.82 15.10 -9.59
N LYS A 413 -33.02 15.46 -9.15
CA LYS A 413 -33.27 16.19 -7.91
C LYS A 413 -33.92 15.23 -6.92
N PHE A 414 -33.20 14.89 -5.86
CA PHE A 414 -33.68 13.97 -4.83
C PHE A 414 -34.07 14.74 -3.57
N SER A 415 -35.27 14.46 -3.05
CA SER A 415 -35.79 14.98 -1.79
C SER A 415 -36.89 14.03 -1.32
N GLN A 416 -36.80 13.55 -0.08
CA GLN A 416 -37.80 12.65 0.49
C GLN A 416 -38.80 13.42 1.37
N SER A 417 -38.32 14.14 2.37
CA SER A 417 -39.13 15.00 3.24
C SER A 417 -38.54 16.41 3.35
N LEU A 418 -39.41 17.41 3.53
CA LEU A 418 -39.00 18.81 3.76
C LEU A 418 -38.30 19.01 5.11
N ASP A 419 -38.48 18.09 6.05
CA ASP A 419 -37.84 18.12 7.36
C ASP A 419 -36.51 17.35 7.38
N ASP A 420 -36.06 16.80 6.24
CA ASP A 420 -34.77 16.11 6.17
C ASP A 420 -33.60 17.09 6.15
N SER A 421 -32.43 16.59 6.53
CA SER A 421 -31.18 17.34 6.58
C SER A 421 -30.08 16.45 6.02
N LEU A 422 -29.87 16.46 4.70
CA LEU A 422 -28.97 15.53 4.01
C LEU A 422 -27.58 16.16 3.90
N ALA A 423 -26.67 15.76 4.77
CA ALA A 423 -25.35 16.41 4.95
C ALA A 423 -24.19 15.65 4.31
N CYS A 424 -24.39 14.38 3.92
CA CYS A 424 -23.34 13.59 3.28
C CYS A 424 -23.93 12.59 2.28
N GLY A 425 -23.12 12.16 1.32
CA GLY A 425 -23.53 11.15 0.35
C GLY A 425 -22.41 10.66 -0.53
N THR A 426 -22.58 9.46 -1.07
CA THR A 426 -21.61 8.83 -1.96
C THR A 426 -22.30 7.90 -2.95
N PHE A 427 -21.71 7.77 -4.14
CA PHE A 427 -22.09 6.73 -5.07
C PHE A 427 -21.60 5.36 -4.60
N SER A 428 -22.33 4.33 -4.98
CA SER A 428 -21.88 2.95 -4.92
C SER A 428 -20.74 2.73 -5.94
N ARG A 429 -19.92 1.69 -5.74
CA ARG A 429 -18.76 1.43 -6.60
C ARG A 429 -19.16 0.91 -7.98
N ASP A 430 -20.33 0.30 -8.10
CA ASP A 430 -20.95 -0.08 -9.39
C ASP A 430 -21.56 1.12 -10.13
N GLY A 431 -21.80 2.23 -9.45
CA GLY A 431 -22.33 3.48 -10.01
C GLY A 431 -23.83 3.49 -10.25
N ASN A 432 -24.58 2.43 -9.91
CA ASN A 432 -26.04 2.37 -10.12
C ASN A 432 -26.85 2.96 -8.96
N HIS A 433 -26.24 3.06 -7.79
CA HIS A 433 -26.90 3.51 -6.58
C HIS A 433 -26.12 4.66 -5.94
N PHE A 434 -26.80 5.38 -5.07
CA PHE A 434 -26.14 6.32 -4.17
C PHE A 434 -26.77 6.24 -2.80
N VAL A 435 -25.97 6.56 -1.79
CA VAL A 435 -26.42 6.66 -0.41
C VAL A 435 -26.28 8.09 0.04
N CYS A 436 -27.26 8.53 0.81
CA CYS A 436 -27.17 9.79 1.53
C CYS A 436 -27.48 9.61 3.02
N GLY A 437 -26.75 10.36 3.83
CA GLY A 437 -26.87 10.38 5.28
C GLY A 437 -27.19 11.79 5.76
N GLY A 438 -27.95 11.86 6.84
CA GLY A 438 -28.45 13.11 7.38
C GLY A 438 -28.22 13.32 8.87
N GLN A 439 -28.20 14.58 9.28
CA GLN A 439 -27.96 14.96 10.67
C GLN A 439 -29.17 14.77 11.58
N LYS A 440 -30.37 14.56 11.01
CA LYS A 440 -31.57 14.19 11.79
C LYS A 440 -31.75 12.68 11.93
N GLY A 441 -30.83 11.90 11.35
CA GLY A 441 -30.74 10.46 11.56
C GLY A 441 -31.21 9.60 10.39
N GLN A 442 -31.38 10.21 9.22
CA GLN A 442 -31.72 9.54 7.98
C GLN A 442 -30.48 8.88 7.36
N LEU A 443 -30.62 7.66 6.87
CA LEU A 443 -29.68 7.02 5.95
C LEU A 443 -30.49 6.36 4.83
N TYR A 444 -30.44 6.93 3.64
CA TYR A 444 -31.22 6.52 2.49
C TYR A 444 -30.34 5.87 1.43
N LEU A 445 -30.79 4.73 0.91
CA LEU A 445 -30.25 4.07 -0.27
C LEU A 445 -31.19 4.35 -1.45
N CYS A 446 -30.65 4.94 -2.50
CA CYS A 446 -31.40 5.43 -3.63
C CYS A 446 -30.84 4.91 -4.95
N ASP A 447 -31.72 4.76 -5.93
CA ASP A 447 -31.34 4.47 -7.31
C ASP A 447 -30.95 5.74 -8.05
N LEU A 448 -30.14 5.64 -9.11
CA LEU A 448 -29.78 6.78 -9.96
C LEU A 448 -30.99 7.50 -10.59
N ASN A 449 -32.15 6.86 -10.62
CA ASN A 449 -33.41 7.47 -11.08
C ASN A 449 -34.06 8.42 -10.05
N GLY A 450 -33.51 8.52 -8.84
CA GLY A 450 -34.06 9.33 -7.75
C GLY A 450 -35.13 8.63 -6.92
N THR A 451 -35.26 7.32 -7.06
CA THR A 451 -36.20 6.51 -6.27
C THR A 451 -35.53 6.03 -4.98
N LEU A 452 -36.19 6.19 -3.84
CA LEU A 452 -35.78 5.58 -2.58
C LEU A 452 -35.98 4.07 -2.65
N ILE A 453 -34.89 3.30 -2.50
CA ILE A 453 -34.92 1.84 -2.45
C ILE A 453 -35.20 1.41 -1.01
N ASP A 454 -34.42 1.93 -0.06
CA ASP A 454 -34.51 1.56 1.34
C ASP A 454 -33.92 2.64 2.27
N SER A 455 -34.25 2.58 3.56
CA SER A 455 -33.91 3.59 4.57
C SER A 455 -33.63 2.99 5.95
N TRP A 456 -32.65 3.56 6.64
CA TRP A 456 -32.48 3.43 8.09
C TRP A 456 -32.73 4.78 8.76
N GLU A 457 -33.33 4.74 9.94
CA GLU A 457 -33.63 5.94 10.74
C GLU A 457 -33.14 5.76 12.18
N GLY A 458 -32.77 6.87 12.81
CA GLY A 458 -32.56 6.96 14.26
C GLY A 458 -31.13 7.31 14.71
N VAL A 459 -30.15 7.30 13.80
CA VAL A 459 -28.77 7.67 14.14
C VAL A 459 -28.24 8.72 13.18
N ARG A 460 -27.79 9.84 13.73
CA ARG A 460 -27.25 10.98 12.97
C ARG A 460 -25.96 10.58 12.27
N VAL A 461 -25.90 10.85 10.97
CA VAL A 461 -24.78 10.45 10.11
C VAL A 461 -24.04 11.69 9.61
N ASN A 462 -22.76 11.80 9.95
CA ASN A 462 -21.92 12.92 9.54
C ASN A 462 -21.17 12.66 8.22
N SER A 463 -20.84 11.40 7.96
CA SER A 463 -20.08 11.00 6.78
C SER A 463 -20.44 9.56 6.41
N VAL A 464 -20.37 9.24 5.12
CA VAL A 464 -20.71 7.92 4.58
C VAL A 464 -19.69 7.51 3.52
N ALA A 465 -19.38 6.22 3.45
CA ALA A 465 -18.59 5.63 2.39
C ALA A 465 -19.10 4.22 2.04
N PHE A 466 -19.00 3.84 0.76
CA PHE A 466 -19.25 2.48 0.31
C PHE A 466 -17.99 1.63 0.42
N ARG A 467 -18.13 0.39 0.89
CA ARG A 467 -17.08 -0.62 0.80
C ARG A 467 -16.97 -1.17 -0.62
N ALA A 468 -15.82 -1.81 -0.90
CA ALA A 468 -15.55 -2.39 -2.21
C ALA A 468 -16.48 -3.58 -2.55
N ASP A 469 -17.14 -4.16 -1.55
CA ASP A 469 -18.11 -5.25 -1.70
C ASP A 469 -19.47 -4.81 -2.30
N ASN A 470 -19.71 -3.50 -2.45
CA ASN A 470 -20.99 -2.89 -2.86
C ASN A 470 -22.21 -3.24 -2.00
N LYS A 471 -22.00 -3.83 -0.83
CA LYS A 471 -23.08 -4.28 0.07
C LYS A 471 -23.04 -3.52 1.38
N THR A 472 -21.83 -3.32 1.90
CA THR A 472 -21.62 -2.71 3.19
C THR A 472 -21.43 -1.21 3.01
N ILE A 473 -22.25 -0.43 3.70
CA ILE A 473 -22.16 1.02 3.75
C ILE A 473 -21.65 1.41 5.13
N LEU A 474 -20.57 2.19 5.16
CA LEU A 474 -20.00 2.71 6.39
C LEU A 474 -20.60 4.07 6.68
N ALA A 475 -21.08 4.28 7.90
CA ALA A 475 -21.59 5.55 8.37
C ALA A 475 -20.89 5.95 9.67
N ALA A 476 -20.44 7.19 9.76
CA ALA A 476 -19.91 7.76 10.98
C ALA A 476 -21.04 8.42 11.79
N ASP A 477 -21.21 7.93 13.01
CA ASP A 477 -22.31 8.30 13.90
C ASP A 477 -21.90 9.37 14.92
N ASN A 478 -22.90 10.06 15.48
CA ASN A 478 -22.72 10.94 16.65
C ASN A 478 -22.33 10.21 17.95
N HIS A 479 -22.36 8.88 17.98
CA HIS A 479 -21.89 8.07 19.12
C HIS A 479 -20.39 7.73 19.04
N TYR A 480 -19.63 8.48 18.24
CA TYR A 480 -18.17 8.39 18.10
C TYR A 480 -17.73 7.03 17.54
N ARG A 481 -18.51 6.49 16.61
CA ARG A 481 -18.28 5.16 16.04
C ARG A 481 -18.54 5.17 14.54
N ILE A 482 -17.94 4.20 13.86
CA ILE A 482 -18.32 3.86 12.49
C ILE A 482 -19.12 2.56 12.55
N ARG A 483 -20.33 2.60 11.99
CA ARG A 483 -21.18 1.42 11.80
C ARG A 483 -21.17 0.98 10.34
N GLY A 484 -21.25 -0.33 10.14
CA GLY A 484 -21.55 -0.93 8.86
C GLY A 484 -23.04 -1.23 8.76
N TYR A 485 -23.66 -0.83 7.65
CA TYR A 485 -25.04 -1.10 7.31
C TYR A 485 -25.09 -1.95 6.05
N ASN A 486 -25.89 -3.01 6.09
CA ASN A 486 -26.20 -3.82 4.93
C ASN A 486 -27.71 -3.78 4.68
N PHE A 487 -28.06 -3.38 3.46
CA PHE A 487 -29.45 -3.25 2.99
C PHE A 487 -29.96 -4.52 2.29
N ASP A 488 -29.07 -5.49 2.02
CA ASP A 488 -29.48 -6.82 1.53
C ASP A 488 -30.38 -7.50 2.57
N ASN A 489 -31.29 -8.35 2.12
CA ASN A 489 -32.16 -9.13 3.01
C ASN A 489 -31.44 -10.42 3.45
N PRO A 490 -31.18 -10.65 4.75
CA PRO A 490 -31.66 -9.91 5.93
C PRO A 490 -30.86 -8.63 6.23
N ARG A 491 -31.59 -7.55 6.52
CA ARG A 491 -31.03 -6.27 6.96
C ARG A 491 -30.15 -6.50 8.18
N SER A 492 -28.95 -5.95 8.15
CA SER A 492 -28.01 -6.06 9.27
C SER A 492 -27.21 -4.79 9.47
N ASP A 493 -26.97 -4.46 10.73
CA ASP A 493 -26.12 -3.36 11.15
C ASP A 493 -25.13 -3.86 12.21
N PHE A 494 -23.88 -3.39 12.15
CA PHE A 494 -22.84 -3.83 13.08
C PHE A 494 -21.82 -2.72 13.36
N ASP A 495 -21.22 -2.77 14.54
CA ASP A 495 -20.15 -1.85 14.93
C ASP A 495 -18.80 -2.28 14.34
N ILE A 496 -18.13 -1.35 13.67
CA ILE A 496 -16.79 -1.57 13.11
C ILE A 496 -15.74 -1.10 14.11
N LEU A 497 -15.77 0.19 14.43
CA LEU A 497 -14.80 0.81 15.34
C LEU A 497 -15.46 1.92 16.16
N ARG A 498 -14.83 2.26 17.28
CA ARG A 498 -15.26 3.32 18.18
C ARG A 498 -14.07 4.14 18.65
N GLU A 499 -14.22 5.45 18.55
CA GLU A 499 -13.28 6.45 19.05
C GLU A 499 -13.79 7.07 20.35
N PRO A 500 -12.91 7.61 21.22
CA PRO A 500 -13.31 8.30 22.44
C PRO A 500 -13.81 9.73 22.17
N HIS A 501 -13.57 10.27 20.98
CA HIS A 501 -13.92 11.64 20.60
C HIS A 501 -14.77 11.65 19.32
N PRO A 502 -15.56 12.71 19.09
CA PRO A 502 -16.38 12.85 17.88
C PRO A 502 -15.59 12.72 16.58
N ILE A 503 -16.09 11.86 15.70
CA ILE A 503 -15.61 11.69 14.32
C ILE A 503 -16.34 12.71 13.44
N MET A 504 -15.59 13.64 12.87
CA MET A 504 -16.13 14.69 12.02
C MET A 504 -16.34 14.19 10.60
N THR A 505 -15.31 13.56 10.04
CA THR A 505 -15.33 12.99 8.68
C THR A 505 -14.44 11.76 8.64
N PHE A 506 -14.61 10.92 7.63
CA PHE A 506 -13.64 9.88 7.34
C PHE A 506 -13.48 9.62 5.85
N SER A 507 -12.38 8.98 5.49
CA SER A 507 -12.13 8.48 4.13
C SER A 507 -11.59 7.05 4.20
N ILE A 508 -11.93 6.23 3.21
CA ILE A 508 -11.44 4.86 3.09
C ILE A 508 -10.42 4.81 1.94
N ASN A 509 -9.41 3.97 2.06
CA ASN A 509 -8.47 3.68 0.99
C ASN A 509 -9.13 2.84 -0.13
N SER A 510 -8.55 2.87 -1.33
CA SER A 510 -9.02 2.11 -2.49
C SER A 510 -9.04 0.58 -2.26
N ALA A 511 -8.18 0.07 -1.39
CA ALA A 511 -8.12 -1.34 -1.01
C ALA A 511 -9.13 -1.75 0.08
N ASP A 512 -9.93 -0.81 0.61
CA ASP A 512 -10.99 -1.04 1.60
C ASP A 512 -10.52 -1.70 2.93
N ARG A 513 -9.25 -1.46 3.29
CA ARG A 513 -8.59 -1.99 4.51
C ARG A 513 -8.32 -0.91 5.55
N LEU A 514 -8.00 0.31 5.10
CA LEU A 514 -7.62 1.41 5.97
C LEU A 514 -8.67 2.51 5.93
N ALA A 515 -9.03 3.01 7.12
CA ALA A 515 -9.87 4.18 7.31
C ALA A 515 -9.04 5.31 7.92
N LEU A 516 -9.21 6.50 7.37
CA LEU A 516 -8.63 7.73 7.87
C LEU A 516 -9.74 8.56 8.53
N LEU A 517 -9.59 8.86 9.82
CA LEU A 517 -10.58 9.55 10.63
C LEU A 517 -10.10 10.93 11.04
N ASN A 518 -10.93 11.94 10.79
CA ASN A 518 -10.75 13.26 11.36
C ASN A 518 -11.52 13.36 12.66
N VAL A 519 -10.77 13.39 13.76
CA VAL A 519 -11.28 13.35 15.12
C VAL A 519 -11.15 14.74 15.74
N SER A 520 -12.26 15.25 16.26
CA SER A 520 -12.28 16.58 16.90
C SER A 520 -11.24 16.68 18.02
N ASN A 521 -10.47 17.78 18.04
CA ASN A 521 -9.41 18.09 19.01
C ASN A 521 -8.20 17.13 19.09
N GLN A 522 -8.25 15.95 18.45
CA GLN A 522 -7.15 14.97 18.44
C GLN A 522 -6.43 14.91 17.09
N GLY A 523 -7.06 15.41 16.02
CA GLY A 523 -6.49 15.43 14.68
C GLY A 523 -6.81 14.15 13.90
N LEU A 524 -5.80 13.63 13.21
CA LEU A 524 -5.98 12.61 12.19
C LEU A 524 -5.55 11.23 12.69
N HIS A 525 -6.46 10.26 12.67
CA HIS A 525 -6.21 8.88 13.10
C HIS A 525 -6.32 7.92 11.92
N LEU A 526 -5.42 6.94 11.85
CA LEU A 526 -5.43 5.86 10.87
C LEU A 526 -5.86 4.55 11.54
N TRP A 527 -6.89 3.92 11.00
CA TRP A 527 -7.45 2.67 11.48
C TRP A 527 -7.36 1.57 10.43
N ASP A 528 -7.17 0.36 10.91
CA ASP A 528 -7.41 -0.85 10.15
C ASP A 528 -8.86 -1.30 10.39
N ILE A 529 -9.64 -1.39 9.31
CA ILE A 529 -11.06 -1.74 9.37
C ILE A 529 -11.24 -3.23 9.63
N GLU A 530 -10.36 -4.07 9.09
CA GLU A 530 -10.44 -5.53 9.22
C GLU A 530 -9.99 -5.98 10.61
N ASP A 531 -8.82 -5.48 11.04
CA ASP A 531 -8.24 -5.80 12.34
C ASP A 531 -8.88 -5.00 13.48
N LYS A 532 -9.72 -4.00 13.16
CA LYS A 532 -10.40 -3.09 14.09
C LYS A 532 -9.43 -2.44 15.07
N CYS A 533 -8.24 -2.09 14.60
CA CYS A 533 -7.17 -1.55 15.42
C CYS A 533 -6.76 -0.15 14.95
N LEU A 534 -6.40 0.70 15.92
CA LEU A 534 -5.78 1.98 15.63
C LEU A 534 -4.34 1.72 15.20
N VAL A 535 -4.03 2.03 13.94
CA VAL A 535 -2.68 1.88 13.38
C VAL A 535 -1.81 3.06 13.81
N ARG A 536 -2.33 4.29 13.75
CA ARG A 536 -1.52 5.49 14.00
C ARG A 536 -2.33 6.74 14.33
N ARG A 537 -1.69 7.68 15.05
CA ARG A 537 -2.15 9.06 15.22
C ARG A 537 -1.15 10.02 14.60
N PHE A 538 -1.59 10.88 13.70
CA PHE A 538 -0.71 11.84 13.05
C PHE A 538 -0.63 13.14 13.86
N GLN A 539 0.59 13.63 14.03
CA GLN A 539 0.86 14.78 14.89
C GLN A 539 0.99 16.08 14.07
N GLY A 540 0.77 17.20 14.75
CA GLY A 540 1.02 18.55 14.22
C GLY A 540 -0.19 19.27 13.63
N ILE A 541 -1.30 18.56 13.38
CA ILE A 541 -2.52 19.16 12.86
C ILE A 541 -3.29 19.90 13.96
N ARG A 542 -3.85 21.07 13.62
CA ARG A 542 -4.85 21.74 14.47
C ARG A 542 -6.23 21.52 13.88
N GLN A 543 -7.06 20.83 14.64
CA GLN A 543 -8.46 20.60 14.34
C GLN A 543 -9.27 20.83 15.61
N SER A 544 -10.33 21.64 15.50
CA SER A 544 -11.30 21.90 16.55
C SER A 544 -12.68 21.42 16.09
N ASN A 545 -13.55 22.33 15.68
CA ASN A 545 -14.95 22.06 15.37
C ASN A 545 -15.24 22.05 13.87
N PHE A 546 -14.27 22.38 13.01
CA PHE A 546 -14.48 22.40 11.57
C PHE A 546 -14.37 20.99 10.99
N ALA A 547 -15.25 20.68 10.03
CA ALA A 547 -15.20 19.46 9.26
C ALA A 547 -14.09 19.58 8.22
N ILE A 548 -12.93 19.00 8.52
CA ILE A 548 -11.83 18.89 7.59
C ILE A 548 -11.99 17.58 6.84
N HIS A 549 -11.78 17.55 5.54
CA HIS A 549 -11.77 16.35 4.71
C HIS A 549 -10.34 16.04 4.28
N SER A 550 -9.85 14.90 4.73
CA SER A 550 -8.50 14.40 4.43
C SER A 550 -8.56 13.28 3.40
N CYS A 551 -7.44 12.99 2.76
CA CYS A 551 -7.37 11.98 1.71
C CYS A 551 -6.09 11.15 1.77
N PHE A 552 -6.17 9.94 1.22
CA PHE A 552 -5.01 9.15 0.84
C PHE A 552 -4.42 9.65 -0.49
N GLY A 553 -3.14 9.35 -0.73
CA GLY A 553 -2.44 9.72 -1.96
C GLY A 553 -1.15 8.95 -2.18
N GLY A 554 -0.53 9.13 -3.35
CA GLY A 554 0.53 8.24 -3.85
C GLY A 554 -0.02 7.12 -4.72
N VAL A 555 0.86 6.38 -5.40
CA VAL A 555 0.46 5.30 -6.32
C VAL A 555 -0.22 4.14 -5.57
N ASN A 556 0.30 3.78 -4.40
CA ASN A 556 -0.28 2.75 -3.54
C ASN A 556 -0.97 3.35 -2.30
N GLU A 557 -1.38 4.63 -2.36
CA GLU A 557 -2.03 5.32 -1.23
C GLU A 557 -1.17 5.32 0.06
N SER A 558 0.15 5.34 -0.11
CA SER A 558 1.16 5.34 0.97
C SER A 558 1.35 6.69 1.67
N PHE A 559 0.76 7.75 1.13
CA PHE A 559 0.72 9.08 1.71
C PHE A 559 -0.68 9.45 2.18
N VAL A 560 -0.71 10.37 3.14
CA VAL A 560 -1.92 10.98 3.65
C VAL A 560 -1.75 12.49 3.58
N ALA A 561 -2.78 13.20 3.11
CA ALA A 561 -2.82 14.65 3.11
C ALA A 561 -4.06 15.16 3.85
N SER A 562 -3.88 16.25 4.61
CA SER A 562 -4.96 16.89 5.34
C SER A 562 -4.78 18.39 5.42
N GLY A 563 -5.90 19.11 5.33
CA GLY A 563 -5.96 20.53 5.69
C GLY A 563 -5.93 20.72 7.20
N SER A 564 -5.70 21.94 7.65
CA SER A 564 -5.76 22.32 9.05
C SER A 564 -6.32 23.73 9.23
N GLU A 565 -6.84 24.00 10.43
CA GLU A 565 -7.31 25.32 10.82
C GLU A 565 -6.16 26.34 10.95
N ASP A 566 -4.91 25.86 11.04
CA ASP A 566 -3.71 26.71 11.05
C ASP A 566 -3.31 27.22 9.66
N LYS A 567 -4.15 26.97 8.63
CA LYS A 567 -4.01 27.42 7.23
C LYS A 567 -2.98 26.63 6.42
N VAL A 568 -2.46 25.55 6.99
CA VAL A 568 -1.42 24.71 6.38
C VAL A 568 -2.04 23.40 5.88
N VAL A 569 -1.51 22.89 4.77
CA VAL A 569 -1.75 21.51 4.35
C VAL A 569 -0.58 20.64 4.81
N TYR A 570 -0.89 19.58 5.52
CA TYR A 570 0.08 18.64 6.02
C TYR A 570 0.06 17.36 5.19
N ILE A 571 1.24 16.81 4.93
CA ILE A 571 1.42 15.52 4.26
C ILE A 571 2.26 14.61 5.15
N TRP A 572 1.80 13.37 5.31
CA TRP A 572 2.48 12.30 6.04
C TRP A 572 2.67 11.10 5.14
N HIS A 573 3.63 10.25 5.51
CA HIS A 573 3.70 8.88 5.02
C HIS A 573 3.03 7.96 6.05
N LEU A 574 2.31 6.93 5.62
CA LEU A 574 1.54 6.05 6.52
C LEU A 574 2.39 5.43 7.64
N LYS A 575 3.68 5.22 7.39
CA LYS A 575 4.63 4.64 8.36
C LYS A 575 5.21 5.64 9.38
N ARG A 576 4.92 6.94 9.28
CA ARG A 576 5.50 7.99 10.13
C ARG A 576 4.40 8.80 10.82
N GLU A 577 4.63 9.20 12.07
CA GLU A 577 3.67 10.03 12.83
C GLU A 577 3.86 11.53 12.59
N GLU A 578 5.10 11.93 12.33
CA GLU A 578 5.47 13.32 12.05
C GLU A 578 5.20 13.68 10.59
N PRO A 579 4.81 14.93 10.31
CA PRO A 579 4.55 15.39 8.95
C PRO A 579 5.85 15.43 8.14
N LEU A 580 5.79 14.88 6.93
CA LEU A 580 6.88 14.96 5.95
C LEU A 580 6.97 16.35 5.33
N ALA A 581 5.81 16.96 5.05
CA ALA A 581 5.75 18.28 4.42
C ALA A 581 4.65 19.13 5.05
N LYS A 582 4.92 20.44 5.08
CA LYS A 582 3.98 21.49 5.51
C LYS A 582 3.86 22.49 4.36
N LEU A 583 2.71 22.50 3.70
CA LEU A 583 2.44 23.34 2.55
C LEU A 583 1.75 24.62 3.04
N ILE A 584 2.47 25.73 2.98
CA ILE A 584 2.01 27.03 3.46
C ILE A 584 1.59 27.86 2.25
N GLY A 585 0.40 28.44 2.30
CA GLY A 585 -0.07 29.32 1.23
C GLY A 585 -1.47 29.89 1.46
N HIS A 586 -2.40 29.11 2.01
CA HIS A 586 -3.73 29.61 2.32
C HIS A 586 -3.69 30.68 3.43
N THR A 587 -4.67 31.58 3.40
CA THR A 587 -4.77 32.68 4.36
C THR A 587 -5.79 32.41 5.48
N LYS A 588 -6.64 31.40 5.30
CA LYS A 588 -7.62 30.88 6.26
C LYS A 588 -7.56 29.35 6.34
N THR A 589 -8.43 28.77 7.16
CA THR A 589 -8.61 27.33 7.39
C THR A 589 -8.68 26.56 6.07
N VAL A 590 -8.05 25.39 6.02
CA VAL A 590 -8.14 24.48 4.87
C VAL A 590 -9.13 23.37 5.20
N ASN A 591 -10.29 23.39 4.51
CA ASN A 591 -11.41 22.50 4.81
C ASN A 591 -11.30 21.15 4.10
N CYS A 592 -10.71 21.10 2.91
CA CYS A 592 -10.66 19.86 2.15
C CYS A 592 -9.36 19.77 1.36
N VAL A 593 -8.81 18.56 1.33
CA VAL A 593 -7.67 18.21 0.50
C VAL A 593 -8.02 16.97 -0.32
N SER A 594 -7.69 17.00 -1.60
CA SER A 594 -7.88 15.88 -2.50
C SER A 594 -6.62 15.63 -3.31
N TRP A 595 -6.14 14.40 -3.26
CA TRP A 595 -5.05 13.92 -4.09
C TRP A 595 -5.60 13.37 -5.39
N ASN A 596 -4.93 13.63 -6.50
CA ASN A 596 -5.31 13.05 -7.79
C ASN A 596 -4.98 11.53 -7.82
N PRO A 597 -5.95 10.65 -8.09
CA PRO A 597 -5.74 9.20 -8.06
C PRO A 597 -4.90 8.67 -9.23
N VAL A 598 -4.84 9.39 -10.35
CA VAL A 598 -4.10 8.97 -11.56
C VAL A 598 -2.75 9.68 -11.68
N TYR A 599 -2.66 10.92 -11.21
CA TYR A 599 -1.44 11.73 -11.24
C TYR A 599 -0.94 12.03 -9.82
N PRO A 600 -0.10 11.17 -9.21
CA PRO A 600 0.35 11.31 -7.82
C PRO A 600 1.11 12.62 -7.56
N SER A 601 1.62 13.29 -8.57
CA SER A 601 2.30 14.57 -8.44
C SER A 601 1.34 15.75 -8.26
N LEU A 602 0.02 15.54 -8.27
CA LEU A 602 -0.98 16.60 -8.22
C LEU A 602 -1.90 16.48 -6.99
N LEU A 603 -1.98 17.57 -6.22
CA LEU A 603 -2.81 17.69 -5.02
C LEU A 603 -3.60 19.01 -5.08
N ALA A 604 -4.85 18.99 -4.64
CA ALA A 604 -5.70 20.18 -4.53
C ALA A 604 -6.10 20.41 -3.07
N SER A 605 -6.18 21.68 -2.67
CA SER A 605 -6.71 22.07 -1.36
C SER A 605 -7.71 23.22 -1.47
N ALA A 606 -8.80 23.14 -0.72
CA ALA A 606 -9.87 24.13 -0.65
C ALA A 606 -9.91 24.80 0.73
N SER A 607 -10.17 26.10 0.75
CA SER A 607 -10.09 26.93 1.96
C SER A 607 -11.20 27.98 2.06
N ASP A 608 -11.46 28.44 3.28
CA ASP A 608 -12.33 29.58 3.58
C ASP A 608 -11.80 30.92 3.01
N ASP A 609 -10.59 30.94 2.46
CA ASP A 609 -10.05 32.11 1.77
C ASP A 609 -10.60 32.32 0.35
N ALA A 610 -11.64 31.56 -0.02
CA ALA A 610 -12.28 31.54 -1.33
C ALA A 610 -11.35 31.06 -2.46
N THR A 611 -10.21 30.44 -2.12
CA THR A 611 -9.27 29.92 -3.11
C THR A 611 -9.17 28.40 -3.07
N VAL A 612 -8.87 27.83 -4.23
CA VAL A 612 -8.42 26.45 -4.36
C VAL A 612 -6.98 26.46 -4.85
N ARG A 613 -6.07 25.84 -4.08
CA ARG A 613 -4.67 25.75 -4.45
C ARG A 613 -4.36 24.41 -5.05
N ILE A 614 -3.60 24.45 -6.13
CA ILE A 614 -3.08 23.28 -6.82
C ILE A 614 -1.60 23.17 -6.52
N TRP A 615 -1.22 22.06 -5.92
CA TRP A 615 0.13 21.73 -5.52
C TRP A 615 0.70 20.68 -6.46
N GLY A 616 1.96 20.86 -6.83
CA GLY A 616 2.69 19.86 -7.59
C GLY A 616 4.20 20.02 -7.50
N PRO A 617 4.94 19.34 -8.39
CA PRO A 617 6.39 19.25 -8.32
C PRO A 617 7.04 20.60 -8.56
N LYS A 618 8.28 20.73 -8.08
CA LYS A 618 9.10 21.91 -8.34
C LYS A 618 9.30 22.03 -9.86
N PRO A 619 9.00 23.17 -10.49
CA PRO A 619 9.17 23.31 -11.93
C PRO A 619 10.65 23.20 -12.28
N THR A 620 10.97 22.20 -13.10
CA THR A 620 12.30 21.95 -13.69
C THR A 620 12.57 22.99 -14.78
N GLY A 621 12.75 24.25 -14.40
CA GLY A 621 12.90 25.32 -15.39
C GLY A 621 13.01 26.75 -14.88
N SER A 622 13.23 26.99 -13.59
CA SER A 622 13.76 28.30 -13.17
C SER A 622 15.28 28.19 -13.07
N ASN A 623 15.98 28.73 -14.08
CA ASN A 623 17.24 29.41 -13.80
C ASN A 623 16.89 30.57 -12.87
N ALA A 624 16.73 30.27 -11.57
CA ALA A 624 16.84 31.28 -10.56
C ALA A 624 18.29 31.76 -10.67
N THR A 625 18.47 32.95 -11.25
CA THR A 625 19.62 33.79 -10.94
C THR A 625 19.63 33.91 -9.42
N THR A 626 20.44 33.06 -8.80
CA THR A 626 20.89 33.27 -7.43
C THR A 626 21.63 34.60 -7.45
N GLU A 627 20.94 35.66 -7.03
CA GLU A 627 21.62 36.74 -6.34
C GLU A 627 22.40 36.06 -5.21
N SER A 628 23.71 36.15 -5.36
CA SER A 628 24.71 35.68 -4.42
C SER A 628 24.54 36.46 -3.12
N ASP A 629 23.94 35.82 -2.12
CA ASP A 629 24.25 36.14 -0.73
C ASP A 629 25.32 35.16 -0.26
N ASP A 630 26.45 35.76 0.10
CA ASP A 630 27.68 35.16 0.54
C ASP A 630 27.50 34.13 1.66
N CYS A 631 28.06 32.94 1.46
CA CYS A 631 28.62 32.13 2.54
C CYS A 631 29.91 31.49 2.04
N SER A 632 30.99 32.22 2.29
CA SER A 632 32.38 31.87 2.04
C SER A 632 32.75 30.47 2.53
N SER A 633 33.19 29.65 1.59
CA SER A 633 33.99 28.45 1.84
C SER A 633 35.40 28.86 2.30
N SER A 634 35.80 28.42 3.49
CA SER A 634 37.20 28.39 3.88
C SER A 634 37.74 26.97 3.71
N SER A 635 38.16 26.63 2.50
CA SER A 635 39.00 25.47 2.21
C SER A 635 40.47 25.87 2.27
N SER A 636 41.12 25.60 3.40
CA SER A 636 42.59 25.65 3.50
C SER A 636 43.17 24.32 3.02
N SER A 637 43.57 24.26 1.75
CA SER A 637 44.42 23.21 1.20
C SER A 637 45.88 23.52 1.52
N SER A 638 46.48 22.78 2.44
CA SER A 638 47.93 22.77 2.66
C SER A 638 48.58 21.73 1.75
N SER A 639 49.28 22.24 0.74
CA SER A 639 50.21 21.57 -0.15
C SER A 639 51.39 20.92 0.58
N TRP A 640 51.69 19.63 0.35
CA TRP A 640 53.05 19.09 0.39
C TRP A 640 53.16 17.89 -0.57
N ASN A 641 53.72 18.13 -1.76
CA ASN A 641 54.38 17.12 -2.58
C ASN A 641 55.87 17.15 -2.22
N MET A 642 56.47 15.98 -1.97
CA MET A 642 57.90 15.78 -2.19
C MET A 642 58.10 14.44 -2.91
N THR A 643 59.01 14.53 -3.87
CA THR A 643 59.69 13.52 -4.71
C THR A 643 59.86 12.14 -4.11
#